data_AF-C6RI60-F1
#
_entry.id   AF-C6RI60-F1
#
_cell.length_a   1.000
_cell.length_b   1.000
_cell.length_c   1.000
_cell.angle_alpha   90.00
_cell.angle_beta   90.00
_cell.angle_gamma   90.00
#
_symmetry.space_group_name_H-M   'P 1'
#
loop_
_entity.id
_entity.type
_entity.pdbx_description
1 polymer ?
#
loop_
_entity_poly.entity_id
_entity_poly.type
_entity_poly.pdbx_seq_one_letter_code
_entity_poly.pdbx_strand_id
1 'polypeptide(L)'
;SAIYAKETVSTDTSVTGGIKARNFSLNHSANSDITDGIIRTNGNLDITGNLNVNASGYKTLKMSVTPITAFSPITDWEKINVGGDAKFNTTATVAGASTEIGYQPSPTVITPDAVAVKAKSLSINANAASGITDSTLKLANYESLGGNIDITANNQKNIDIGWLRGFNTNDNSKKSDVNINLNTNVADARVKIGTQDLTHDFGIGSATGTTDKVEVKNINIKAYGQKTIETNSIDSVGDVNIDIKGNGPDSTADFKFITGRNITINASNIKELNLKTLAADIEGHTKFGNVTINTGTHNYLQSVTLDGYIIAKNITLEMSNLTAPMTFGGVSSWKVGESITIRSGSSAPITFDMIDVGWGMEDSAKDFVANLTNVITGITAYSNDQVETITVKGGITNPDSLLALGTITDFWVDGLSASNLKSIDLSEYDNASGTTRITTMDGAAYNDNVTTVKGSKTKDEIEIGSKNLKLVDSGKGDDKVTFTITQTKDITVNLGEGNDTVTTAALTANKKFEISGGAGNDTFNLGASTTDANASKYITITDANRGDKISLGSAVANFVKIDQNAANGKTNLKEAINAALDSLGSTDANTMYAVYYNNETYLVRDVDANKTVSNGDNLVKLAGLSNFDLLNGNIITEGGDTYLQITHM
;
A
#
# COMPACT_ATOMS: atom_id res chain seq x y z
N SER A 1 -3.12 3.57 64.04
CA SER A 1 -2.19 4.51 64.70
C SER A 1 -1.86 5.61 63.73
N ALA A 2 -2.37 6.83 63.93
CA ALA A 2 -2.12 7.96 63.03
C ALA A 2 -0.73 8.55 63.33
N ILE A 3 0.16 8.56 62.34
CA ILE A 3 1.41 9.33 62.40
C ILE A 3 1.11 10.70 61.80
N TYR A 4 0.90 11.69 62.65
CA TYR A 4 0.89 13.10 62.25
C TYR A 4 2.33 13.62 62.27
N ALA A 5 2.88 13.94 61.10
CA ALA A 5 4.07 14.79 61.01
C ALA A 5 3.61 16.25 61.03
N LYS A 6 4.21 17.03 61.94
CA LYS A 6 3.94 18.45 62.17
C LYS A 6 4.28 19.29 60.93
N GLU A 7 3.26 19.91 60.36
CA GLU A 7 3.37 20.87 59.26
C GLU A 7 3.98 22.18 59.77
N THR A 8 5.08 22.61 59.17
CA THR A 8 5.57 24.00 59.29
C THR A 8 5.24 24.64 57.96
N VAL A 9 4.31 25.60 57.96
CA VAL A 9 3.90 26.32 56.76
C VAL A 9 5.09 27.13 56.25
N SER A 10 5.68 26.68 55.14
CA SER A 10 6.67 27.43 54.39
C SER A 10 5.95 28.27 53.34
N THR A 11 6.23 29.56 53.26
CA THR A 11 5.81 30.44 52.16
C THR A 11 6.66 30.25 50.91
N ASP A 12 7.33 29.10 50.80
CA ASP A 12 8.24 28.77 49.71
C ASP A 12 7.45 28.01 48.64
N THR A 13 7.60 28.40 47.38
CA THR A 13 7.00 27.78 46.20
C THR A 13 7.63 26.42 45.88
N SER A 14 8.14 25.72 46.90
CA SER A 14 8.78 24.42 46.82
C SER A 14 7.85 23.36 47.43
N VAL A 15 7.92 22.13 46.92
CA VAL A 15 7.17 20.98 47.46
C VAL A 15 7.44 20.85 48.96
N THR A 16 6.48 21.26 49.79
CA THR A 16 6.59 21.12 51.24
C THR A 16 6.06 19.73 51.62
N GLY A 17 6.96 18.87 52.11
CA GLY A 17 6.66 17.47 52.41
C GLY A 17 7.02 16.54 51.25
N GLY A 18 7.46 15.33 51.59
CA GLY A 18 7.84 14.32 50.62
C GLY A 18 8.46 13.12 51.32
N ILE A 19 8.33 11.95 50.72
CA ILE A 19 8.90 10.71 51.24
C ILE A 19 10.24 10.50 50.54
N LYS A 20 11.32 10.58 51.31
CA LYS A 20 12.67 10.20 50.86
C LYS A 20 13.05 8.87 51.49
N ALA A 21 13.26 7.85 50.67
CA ALA A 21 13.54 6.50 51.19
C ALA A 21 14.53 5.72 50.32
N ARG A 22 15.18 4.70 50.90
CA ARG A 22 15.89 3.70 50.08
C ARG A 22 14.88 2.80 49.37
N ASN A 23 13.91 2.26 50.10
CA ASN A 23 12.79 1.54 49.52
C ASN A 23 11.52 2.06 50.19
N PHE A 24 10.42 2.15 49.46
CA PHE A 24 9.12 2.48 50.02
C PHE A 24 8.12 1.37 49.68
N SER A 25 7.30 1.00 50.66
CA SER A 25 6.25 0.02 50.47
C SER A 25 4.97 0.45 51.16
N LEU A 26 3.89 0.49 50.41
CA LEU A 26 2.54 0.80 50.87
C LEU A 26 1.69 -0.46 50.72
N ASN A 27 1.20 -1.00 51.83
CA ASN A 27 0.28 -2.15 51.83
C ASN A 27 -1.03 -1.71 52.49
N HIS A 28 -2.14 -1.79 51.78
CA HIS A 28 -3.45 -1.41 52.26
C HIS A 28 -4.54 -2.39 51.84
N SER A 29 -5.43 -2.66 52.79
CA SER A 29 -6.70 -3.35 52.61
C SER A 29 -7.68 -2.76 53.60
N ALA A 30 -8.94 -2.63 53.20
CA ALA A 30 -10.03 -2.21 54.08
C ALA A 30 -11.06 -3.34 54.21
N ASN A 31 -11.82 -3.32 55.30
CA ASN A 31 -13.00 -4.17 55.42
C ASN A 31 -14.06 -3.77 54.40
N SER A 32 -14.96 -4.69 54.03
CA SER A 32 -15.97 -4.46 52.98
C SER A 32 -17.02 -3.41 53.34
N ASP A 33 -17.16 -3.04 54.61
CA ASP A 33 -18.03 -1.96 55.09
C ASP A 33 -17.41 -0.56 54.89
N ILE A 34 -16.12 -0.45 54.56
CA ILE A 34 -15.46 0.81 54.26
C ILE A 34 -15.58 1.09 52.76
N THR A 35 -16.45 2.03 52.39
CA THR A 35 -16.78 2.36 51.00
C THR A 35 -16.22 3.70 50.52
N ASP A 36 -15.53 4.44 51.38
CA ASP A 36 -15.04 5.80 51.12
C ASP A 36 -13.55 5.97 51.44
N GLY A 37 -12.81 4.87 51.66
CA GLY A 37 -11.39 4.90 52.03
C GLY A 37 -10.53 5.69 51.04
N ILE A 38 -9.75 6.65 51.56
CA ILE A 38 -8.81 7.47 50.79
C ILE A 38 -7.38 7.14 51.23
N ILE A 39 -6.57 6.74 50.28
CA ILE A 39 -5.12 6.57 50.44
C ILE A 39 -4.44 7.63 49.61
N ARG A 40 -3.56 8.43 50.22
CA ARG A 40 -2.84 9.47 49.51
C ARG A 40 -1.41 9.66 50.02
N THR A 41 -0.47 9.86 49.10
CA THR A 41 0.83 10.45 49.40
C THR A 41 0.80 11.94 49.03
N ASN A 42 1.23 12.78 49.96
CA ASN A 42 1.44 14.21 49.73
C ASN A 42 2.92 14.48 49.48
N GLY A 43 3.21 15.37 48.56
CA GLY A 43 4.56 15.77 48.19
C GLY A 43 5.26 14.79 47.24
N ASN A 44 6.55 15.05 47.01
CA ASN A 44 7.40 14.22 46.16
C ASN A 44 7.67 12.86 46.82
N LEU A 45 7.76 11.84 45.99
CA LEU A 45 8.16 10.50 46.38
C LEU A 45 9.54 10.21 45.75
N ASP A 46 10.61 10.44 46.52
CA ASP A 46 12.00 10.25 46.06
C ASP A 46 12.60 8.98 46.68
N ILE A 47 12.65 7.92 45.89
CA ILE A 47 13.06 6.59 46.33
C ILE A 47 14.32 6.18 45.57
N THR A 48 15.41 5.83 46.26
CA THR A 48 16.67 5.46 45.58
C THR A 48 16.73 4.00 45.13
N GLY A 49 15.92 3.13 45.73
CA GLY A 49 15.70 1.72 45.38
C GLY A 49 14.28 1.52 44.87
N ASN A 50 13.52 0.58 45.44
CA ASN A 50 12.24 0.13 44.88
C ASN A 50 11.02 0.79 45.55
N LEU A 51 9.99 1.03 44.74
CA LEU A 51 8.65 1.44 45.15
C LEU A 51 7.69 0.25 44.99
N ASN A 52 7.00 -0.16 46.06
CA ASN A 52 5.96 -1.18 45.99
C ASN A 52 4.65 -0.68 46.60
N VAL A 53 3.56 -0.71 45.85
CA VAL A 53 2.21 -0.39 46.33
C VAL A 53 1.32 -1.60 46.14
N ASN A 54 0.71 -2.08 47.22
CA ASN A 54 -0.32 -3.12 47.20
C ASN A 54 -1.56 -2.54 47.89
N ALA A 55 -2.62 -2.26 47.14
CA ALA A 55 -3.80 -1.58 47.69
C ALA A 55 -5.11 -2.25 47.26
N SER A 56 -6.02 -2.41 48.22
CA SER A 56 -7.39 -2.91 48.01
C SER A 56 -8.34 -2.23 49.01
N GLY A 57 -9.66 -2.31 48.82
CA GLY A 57 -10.64 -1.72 49.74
C GLY A 57 -10.71 -0.20 49.73
N TYR A 58 -10.16 0.49 48.73
CA TYR A 58 -10.16 1.94 48.64
C TYR A 58 -11.25 2.47 47.70
N LYS A 59 -11.77 3.66 48.02
CA LYS A 59 -12.49 4.51 47.07
C LYS A 59 -11.52 5.34 46.24
N THR A 60 -10.45 5.84 46.85
CA THR A 60 -9.45 6.68 46.17
C THR A 60 -8.05 6.26 46.59
N LEU A 61 -7.18 6.01 45.61
CA LEU A 61 -5.73 5.87 45.79
C LEU A 61 -5.04 6.94 44.95
N LYS A 62 -4.33 7.87 45.60
CA LYS A 62 -3.67 9.01 44.97
C LYS A 62 -2.19 9.06 45.34
N MET A 63 -1.32 8.81 44.37
CA MET A 63 0.13 8.81 44.58
C MET A 63 0.74 10.06 43.94
N SER A 64 1.07 11.07 44.75
CA SER A 64 1.77 12.29 44.30
C SER A 64 1.09 12.96 43.08
N VAL A 65 -0.12 13.46 43.31
CA VAL A 65 -1.07 13.91 42.25
C VAL A 65 -1.45 15.39 42.36
N THR A 66 -0.68 16.20 43.08
CA THR A 66 -1.05 17.60 43.36
C THR A 66 -0.22 18.56 42.52
N PRO A 67 -0.84 19.56 41.87
CA PRO A 67 -0.09 20.67 41.30
C PRO A 67 0.54 21.50 42.42
N ILE A 68 1.77 21.97 42.21
CA ILE A 68 2.49 22.79 43.20
C ILE A 68 2.05 24.25 43.09
N THR A 69 1.74 24.72 41.88
CA THR A 69 1.19 26.06 41.64
C THR A 69 -0.31 25.98 41.36
N ALA A 70 -1.08 26.86 42.00
CA ALA A 70 -2.52 27.02 41.75
C ALA A 70 -2.83 27.94 40.56
N PHE A 71 -1.80 28.51 39.92
CA PHE A 71 -1.93 29.45 38.82
C PHE A 71 -1.84 28.73 37.47
N SER A 72 -2.69 29.14 36.52
CA SER A 72 -2.65 28.67 35.14
C SER A 72 -1.70 29.56 34.31
N PRO A 73 -0.77 28.99 33.54
CA PRO A 73 -0.52 27.57 33.35
C PRO A 73 0.20 26.93 34.55
N ILE A 74 -0.18 25.68 34.88
CA ILE A 74 0.49 24.88 35.92
C ILE A 74 1.81 24.37 35.35
N THR A 75 2.93 24.77 35.94
CA THR A 75 4.29 24.45 35.46
C THR A 75 5.08 23.55 36.40
N ASP A 76 4.54 23.22 37.58
CA ASP A 76 5.22 22.35 38.56
C ASP A 76 4.20 21.49 39.33
N TRP A 77 4.56 20.26 39.65
CA TRP A 77 3.70 19.26 40.30
C TRP A 77 4.50 18.24 41.13
N GLU A 78 3.81 17.54 42.03
CA GLU A 78 4.40 16.42 42.79
C GLU A 78 4.94 15.33 41.86
N LYS A 79 6.19 14.89 42.10
CA LYS A 79 6.88 13.87 41.28
C LYS A 79 7.08 12.57 42.05
N ILE A 80 7.12 11.47 41.31
CA ILE A 80 7.54 10.15 41.78
C ILE A 80 8.87 9.82 41.08
N ASN A 81 9.97 9.84 41.82
CA ASN A 81 11.30 9.48 41.32
C ASN A 81 11.78 8.20 42.00
N VAL A 82 12.03 7.15 41.23
CA VAL A 82 12.43 5.83 41.73
C VAL A 82 13.72 5.40 41.04
N GLY A 83 14.78 5.12 41.80
CA GLY A 83 16.05 4.65 41.25
C GLY A 83 16.02 3.19 40.80
N GLY A 84 15.17 2.38 41.44
CA GLY A 84 14.88 0.99 41.10
C GLY A 84 13.52 0.82 40.42
N ASP A 85 12.87 -0.31 40.68
CA ASP A 85 11.59 -0.64 40.06
C ASP A 85 10.41 -0.03 40.82
N ALA A 86 9.40 0.43 40.08
CA ALA A 86 8.13 0.92 40.61
C ALA A 86 7.01 -0.08 40.29
N LYS A 87 6.41 -0.66 41.34
CA LYS A 87 5.35 -1.67 41.24
C LYS A 87 4.07 -1.22 41.93
N PHE A 88 2.95 -1.28 41.22
CA PHE A 88 1.62 -0.96 41.73
C PHE A 88 0.67 -2.14 41.48
N ASN A 89 0.28 -2.85 42.54
CA ASN A 89 -0.77 -3.86 42.50
C ASN A 89 -2.01 -3.31 43.19
N THR A 90 -3.07 -3.07 42.44
CA THR A 90 -4.28 -2.46 42.96
C THR A 90 -5.51 -3.33 42.68
N THR A 91 -6.47 -3.32 43.60
CA THR A 91 -7.74 -4.03 43.44
C THR A 91 -8.89 -3.14 43.90
N ALA A 92 -9.59 -2.56 42.93
CA ALA A 92 -10.84 -1.84 43.13
C ALA A 92 -11.91 -2.84 43.59
N THR A 93 -12.39 -2.65 44.82
CA THR A 93 -13.42 -3.50 45.48
C THR A 93 -14.64 -2.69 45.89
N VAL A 94 -14.62 -1.39 45.59
CA VAL A 94 -15.63 -0.40 45.97
C VAL A 94 -16.11 0.27 44.70
N ALA A 95 -17.42 0.54 44.60
CA ALA A 95 -18.00 1.26 43.46
C ALA A 95 -17.31 2.62 43.31
N GLY A 96 -17.01 3.00 42.08
CA GLY A 96 -16.34 4.24 41.68
C GLY A 96 -14.93 4.38 42.23
N ALA A 97 -14.24 3.27 42.49
CA ALA A 97 -12.86 3.30 42.95
C ALA A 97 -11.94 3.90 41.89
N SER A 98 -11.07 4.83 42.30
CA SER A 98 -10.11 5.50 41.43
C SER A 98 -8.68 5.27 41.92
N THR A 99 -7.79 4.91 41.01
CA THR A 99 -6.34 4.90 41.20
C THR A 99 -5.71 5.95 40.32
N GLU A 100 -4.95 6.86 40.92
CA GLU A 100 -4.23 7.93 40.24
C GLU A 100 -2.74 7.87 40.65
N ILE A 101 -1.86 7.70 39.66
CA ILE A 101 -0.41 7.59 39.85
C ILE A 101 0.25 8.75 39.12
N GLY A 102 0.77 9.71 39.89
CA GLY A 102 1.35 10.94 39.37
C GLY A 102 0.29 11.96 38.94
N TYR A 103 0.68 13.23 38.90
CA TYR A 103 -0.15 14.29 38.33
C TYR A 103 -0.03 14.31 36.80
N GLN A 104 -1.16 14.26 36.08
CA GLN A 104 -1.19 14.43 34.63
C GLN A 104 -1.39 15.92 34.32
N PRO A 105 -0.33 16.67 33.95
CA PRO A 105 -0.50 18.08 33.61
C PRO A 105 -1.30 18.20 32.31
N SER A 106 -2.07 19.29 32.18
CA SER A 106 -2.69 19.73 30.92
C SER A 106 -1.82 20.86 30.35
N PRO A 107 -0.84 20.61 29.48
CA PRO A 107 0.12 21.64 29.12
C PRO A 107 -0.34 22.38 27.85
N THR A 108 -0.15 23.69 27.84
CA THR A 108 -0.15 24.49 26.62
C THR A 108 1.04 24.16 25.70
N VAL A 109 2.10 23.54 26.24
CA VAL A 109 3.28 22.98 25.54
C VAL A 109 3.82 21.79 26.35
N ILE A 110 4.00 20.62 25.75
CA ILE A 110 4.62 19.46 26.42
C ILE A 110 6.15 19.52 26.23
N THR A 111 6.89 19.56 27.34
CA THR A 111 8.38 19.55 27.36
C THR A 111 8.90 18.27 28.02
N PRO A 112 10.21 17.95 27.94
CA PRO A 112 10.80 16.80 28.64
C PRO A 112 10.58 16.82 30.16
N ASP A 113 10.35 18.00 30.74
CA ASP A 113 10.07 18.18 32.17
C ASP A 113 8.63 17.81 32.56
N ALA A 114 7.75 17.57 31.57
CA ALA A 114 6.35 17.16 31.75
C ALA A 114 6.15 15.74 32.29
N VAL A 115 7.22 15.07 32.74
CA VAL A 115 7.18 13.72 33.33
C VAL A 115 6.91 13.77 34.83
N ALA A 116 5.87 13.07 35.28
CA ALA A 116 5.49 12.99 36.68
C ALA A 116 6.06 11.76 37.40
N VAL A 117 6.37 10.70 36.64
CA VAL A 117 6.85 9.43 37.19
C VAL A 117 8.12 8.99 36.46
N LYS A 118 9.21 8.74 37.20
CA LYS A 118 10.45 8.14 36.69
C LYS A 118 10.81 6.92 37.50
N ALA A 119 11.13 5.81 36.83
CA ALA A 119 11.61 4.59 37.47
C ALA A 119 12.53 3.81 36.55
N LYS A 120 13.36 2.90 37.09
CA LYS A 120 14.07 1.93 36.25
C LYS A 120 13.08 1.14 35.39
N SER A 121 12.11 0.50 36.03
CA SER A 121 11.03 -0.25 35.37
C SER A 121 9.69 0.11 36.02
N LEU A 122 8.59 -0.02 35.28
CA LEU A 122 7.23 0.16 35.79
C LEU A 122 6.45 -1.14 35.64
N SER A 123 5.77 -1.55 36.72
CA SER A 123 4.81 -2.66 36.69
C SER A 123 3.50 -2.23 37.35
N ILE A 124 2.41 -2.18 36.59
CA ILE A 124 1.06 -1.90 37.08
C ILE A 124 0.20 -3.15 36.88
N ASN A 125 -0.46 -3.60 37.93
CA ASN A 125 -1.47 -4.64 37.91
C ASN A 125 -2.74 -4.11 38.60
N ALA A 126 -3.67 -3.55 37.82
CA ALA A 126 -4.86 -2.88 38.31
C ALA A 126 -6.13 -3.69 38.02
N ASN A 127 -6.69 -4.32 39.05
CA ASN A 127 -7.87 -5.18 38.92
C ASN A 127 -9.12 -4.49 39.48
N ALA A 128 -10.27 -4.74 38.87
CA ALA A 128 -11.57 -4.48 39.48
C ALA A 128 -12.22 -5.81 39.87
N ALA A 129 -12.70 -5.89 41.10
CA ALA A 129 -13.41 -7.06 41.61
C ALA A 129 -14.74 -7.25 40.88
N SER A 130 -15.29 -8.47 40.95
CA SER A 130 -16.60 -8.78 40.37
C SER A 130 -17.67 -7.81 40.88
N GLY A 131 -18.53 -7.32 39.98
CA GLY A 131 -19.58 -6.36 40.29
C GLY A 131 -19.14 -4.88 40.31
N ILE A 132 -17.84 -4.59 40.24
CA ILE A 132 -17.35 -3.21 40.08
C ILE A 132 -17.33 -2.85 38.59
N THR A 133 -18.13 -1.85 38.20
CA THR A 133 -18.36 -1.50 36.78
C THR A 133 -17.99 -0.07 36.43
N ASP A 134 -17.42 0.68 37.36
CA ASP A 134 -17.17 2.13 37.26
C ASP A 134 -15.78 2.53 37.82
N SER A 135 -14.85 1.59 37.90
CA SER A 135 -13.49 1.85 38.39
C SER A 135 -12.59 2.51 37.34
N THR A 136 -11.65 3.32 37.82
CA THR A 136 -10.71 4.08 36.96
C THR A 136 -9.26 3.84 37.35
N LEU A 137 -8.40 3.67 36.33
CA LEU A 137 -6.95 3.77 36.45
C LEU A 137 -6.46 5.01 35.69
N LYS A 138 -5.69 5.86 36.36
CA LYS A 138 -4.96 6.98 35.74
C LYS A 138 -3.47 6.87 36.03
N LEU A 139 -2.67 6.88 34.98
CA LEU A 139 -1.22 6.96 35.04
C LEU A 139 -0.79 8.25 34.34
N ALA A 140 -0.08 9.12 35.04
CA ALA A 140 0.50 10.31 34.45
C ALA A 140 1.69 9.97 33.52
N ASN A 141 2.28 11.00 32.90
CA ASN A 141 3.45 10.84 32.04
C ASN A 141 4.60 10.14 32.77
N TYR A 142 5.15 9.10 32.14
CA TYR A 142 6.17 8.22 32.70
C TYR A 142 7.43 8.21 31.84
N GLU A 143 8.60 8.10 32.48
CA GLU A 143 9.89 7.87 31.80
C GLU A 143 10.65 6.70 32.44
N SER A 144 11.09 5.76 31.60
CA SER A 144 11.98 4.67 32.02
C SER A 144 13.43 5.11 32.15
N LEU A 145 14.13 4.56 33.13
CA LEU A 145 15.57 4.71 33.34
C LEU A 145 16.36 3.47 32.89
N GLY A 146 15.80 2.66 31.98
CA GLY A 146 16.49 1.53 31.32
C GLY A 146 15.83 0.15 31.49
N GLY A 147 14.67 0.07 32.14
CA GLY A 147 13.86 -1.15 32.28
C GLY A 147 12.52 -1.06 31.57
N ASN A 148 11.71 -2.11 31.67
CA ASN A 148 10.47 -2.26 30.91
C ASN A 148 9.27 -1.56 31.56
N ILE A 149 8.25 -1.33 30.73
CA ILE A 149 6.97 -0.73 31.13
C ILE A 149 5.88 -1.78 30.93
N ASP A 150 5.44 -2.40 32.02
CA ASP A 150 4.42 -3.45 32.01
C ASP A 150 3.14 -2.96 32.69
N ILE A 151 2.05 -2.86 31.93
CA ILE A 151 0.74 -2.42 32.44
C ILE A 151 -0.27 -3.52 32.16
N THR A 152 -0.89 -4.03 33.22
CA THR A 152 -2.00 -4.98 33.16
C THR A 152 -3.20 -4.39 33.89
N ALA A 153 -4.36 -4.37 33.23
CA ALA A 153 -5.59 -3.89 33.84
C ALA A 153 -6.77 -4.80 33.50
N ASN A 154 -7.47 -5.27 34.53
CA ASN A 154 -8.60 -6.18 34.37
C ASN A 154 -9.89 -5.54 34.90
N ASN A 155 -10.94 -5.61 34.09
CA ASN A 155 -12.30 -5.13 34.38
C ASN A 155 -12.39 -3.65 34.78
N GLN A 156 -11.41 -2.83 34.38
CA GLN A 156 -11.51 -1.38 34.57
C GLN A 156 -12.55 -0.80 33.61
N LYS A 157 -13.30 0.20 34.07
CA LYS A 157 -14.24 0.97 33.23
C LYS A 157 -13.50 2.01 32.40
N ASN A 158 -12.58 2.74 33.03
CA ASN A 158 -11.77 3.77 32.39
C ASN A 158 -10.29 3.56 32.68
N ILE A 159 -9.49 3.64 31.63
CA ILE A 159 -8.02 3.64 31.72
C ILE A 159 -7.52 4.87 30.97
N ASP A 160 -6.80 5.73 31.68
CA ASP A 160 -6.15 6.92 31.13
C ASP A 160 -4.65 6.82 31.43
N ILE A 161 -3.85 6.65 30.39
CA ILE A 161 -2.41 6.55 30.47
C ILE A 161 -1.84 7.76 29.76
N GLY A 162 -0.97 8.50 30.42
CA GLY A 162 -0.25 9.63 29.83
C GLY A 162 0.80 9.20 28.81
N TRP A 163 1.73 10.10 28.52
CA TRP A 163 2.86 9.84 27.64
C TRP A 163 3.84 8.83 28.28
N LEU A 164 4.09 7.72 27.60
CA LEU A 164 5.04 6.69 28.02
C LEU A 164 6.35 6.86 27.26
N ARG A 165 7.42 7.25 27.96
CA ARG A 165 8.76 7.43 27.41
C ARG A 165 9.64 6.24 27.71
N GLY A 166 10.33 5.75 26.68
CA GLY A 166 11.41 4.78 26.84
C GLY A 166 12.65 5.40 27.48
N PHE A 167 13.68 4.58 27.67
CA PHE A 167 14.95 5.07 28.18
C PHE A 167 15.59 6.08 27.22
N ASN A 168 15.88 7.28 27.72
CA ASN A 168 16.49 8.35 26.95
C ASN A 168 17.96 8.03 26.61
N THR A 169 18.19 7.36 25.47
CA THR A 169 19.52 6.91 25.06
C THR A 169 19.64 6.81 23.54
N ASN A 170 20.85 6.98 23.01
CA ASN A 170 21.17 6.75 21.59
C ASN A 170 21.37 5.26 21.27
N ASP A 171 21.41 4.39 22.28
CA ASP A 171 21.65 2.96 22.11
C ASP A 171 20.31 2.21 22.04
N ASN A 172 19.87 1.88 20.82
CA ASN A 172 18.63 1.17 20.56
C ASN A 172 18.50 -0.16 21.33
N SER A 173 19.62 -0.80 21.70
CA SER A 173 19.60 -2.06 22.46
C SER A 173 19.17 -1.89 23.93
N LYS A 174 19.30 -0.68 24.47
CA LYS A 174 18.99 -0.31 25.85
C LYS A 174 17.62 0.34 26.02
N LYS A 175 16.90 0.58 24.93
CA LYS A 175 15.53 1.11 24.96
C LYS A 175 14.61 0.12 25.67
N SER A 176 13.56 0.66 26.27
CA SER A 176 12.60 -0.09 27.08
C SER A 176 11.58 -0.81 26.20
N ASP A 177 11.17 -2.02 26.57
CA ASP A 177 9.95 -2.62 26.01
C ASP A 177 8.71 -2.08 26.72
N VAL A 178 7.59 -1.98 26.00
CA VAL A 178 6.28 -1.58 26.54
C VAL A 178 5.27 -2.70 26.29
N ASN A 179 4.69 -3.22 27.37
CA ASN A 179 3.68 -4.28 27.30
C ASN A 179 2.41 -3.82 28.03
N ILE A 180 1.30 -3.70 27.30
CA ILE A 180 0.00 -3.26 27.80
C ILE A 180 -1.01 -4.39 27.58
N ASN A 181 -1.59 -4.91 28.66
CA ASN A 181 -2.55 -6.01 28.63
C ASN A 181 -3.86 -5.59 29.32
N LEU A 182 -4.90 -5.37 28.55
CA LEU A 182 -6.18 -4.83 29.00
C LEU A 182 -7.27 -5.84 28.69
N ASN A 183 -8.03 -6.25 29.70
CA ASN A 183 -9.14 -7.18 29.54
C ASN A 183 -10.33 -6.69 30.36
N THR A 184 -11.52 -6.60 29.76
CA THR A 184 -12.71 -6.15 30.47
C THR A 184 -13.96 -6.79 29.92
N ASN A 185 -14.92 -7.06 30.81
CA ASN A 185 -16.30 -7.36 30.45
C ASN A 185 -17.26 -6.21 30.83
N VAL A 186 -16.72 -5.09 31.29
CA VAL A 186 -17.50 -3.93 31.70
C VAL A 186 -18.01 -3.21 30.45
N ALA A 187 -19.33 -2.98 30.40
CA ALA A 187 -19.98 -2.29 29.30
C ALA A 187 -19.40 -0.88 29.10
N ASP A 188 -19.31 -0.43 27.84
CA ASP A 188 -18.74 0.86 27.43
C ASP A 188 -17.38 1.19 28.08
N ALA A 189 -16.51 0.20 28.30
CA ALA A 189 -15.17 0.46 28.82
C ALA A 189 -14.30 1.21 27.80
N ARG A 190 -13.47 2.14 28.28
CA ARG A 190 -12.67 3.04 27.44
C ARG A 190 -11.22 3.08 27.88
N VAL A 191 -10.33 3.15 26.90
CA VAL A 191 -8.89 3.28 27.07
C VAL A 191 -8.41 4.48 26.28
N LYS A 192 -7.63 5.34 26.93
CA LYS A 192 -6.87 6.40 26.29
C LYS A 192 -5.40 6.29 26.66
N ILE A 193 -4.52 6.34 25.66
CA ILE A 193 -3.07 6.33 25.82
C ILE A 193 -2.49 7.56 25.14
N GLY A 194 -1.82 8.38 25.91
CA GLY A 194 -1.19 9.61 25.47
C GLY A 194 -1.91 10.88 25.88
N THR A 195 -1.23 11.98 25.60
CA THR A 195 -1.67 13.36 25.80
C THR A 195 -1.33 14.19 24.56
N GLN A 196 -1.82 15.41 24.46
CA GLN A 196 -1.59 16.29 23.31
C GLN A 196 -1.35 17.71 23.79
N ASP A 197 -0.55 18.46 23.03
CA ASP A 197 -0.51 19.92 23.12
C ASP A 197 -1.14 20.56 21.89
N LEU A 198 -0.94 21.87 21.68
CA LEU A 198 -1.50 22.59 20.53
C LEU A 198 -0.90 22.17 19.17
N THR A 199 0.19 21.42 19.18
CA THR A 199 1.05 21.17 18.01
C THR A 199 1.35 19.70 17.77
N HIS A 200 1.37 18.87 18.81
CA HIS A 200 1.85 17.50 18.76
C HIS A 200 1.00 16.56 19.62
N ASP A 201 0.85 15.33 19.12
CA ASP A 201 0.27 14.19 19.81
C ASP A 201 1.39 13.34 20.43
N PHE A 202 1.32 13.05 21.73
CA PHE A 202 2.30 12.24 22.46
C PHE A 202 1.63 10.99 23.00
N GLY A 203 2.14 9.80 22.65
CA GLY A 203 1.61 8.53 23.15
C GLY A 203 2.69 7.67 23.78
N ILE A 204 3.32 6.80 23.01
CA ILE A 204 4.37 5.87 23.44
C ILE A 204 5.62 6.17 22.62
N GLY A 205 6.73 6.49 23.28
CA GLY A 205 8.04 6.70 22.64
C GLY A 205 8.26 8.04 21.94
N SER A 206 7.20 8.83 21.71
CA SER A 206 7.24 10.06 20.91
C SER A 206 8.20 11.11 21.48
N ALA A 207 9.10 11.68 20.68
CA ALA A 207 10.03 12.72 21.13
C ALA A 207 9.44 14.14 21.04
N THR A 208 9.86 15.05 21.93
CA THR A 208 9.50 16.49 21.90
C THR A 208 10.54 17.35 21.17
N GLY A 209 11.61 16.75 20.62
CA GLY A 209 12.70 17.47 19.96
C GLY A 209 13.85 16.56 19.51
N THR A 210 14.85 17.12 18.82
CA THR A 210 15.92 16.34 18.16
C THR A 210 16.91 15.66 19.11
N THR A 211 17.05 16.19 20.33
CA THR A 211 17.97 15.69 21.37
C THR A 211 17.36 14.58 22.23
N ASP A 212 16.04 14.50 22.28
CA ASP A 212 15.34 13.48 23.06
C ASP A 212 15.25 12.20 22.26
N LYS A 213 15.86 11.12 22.76
CA LYS A 213 15.78 9.80 22.17
C LYS A 213 14.97 8.92 23.10
N VAL A 214 13.66 9.09 23.11
CA VAL A 214 12.76 8.40 24.06
C VAL A 214 11.89 7.32 23.40
N GLU A 215 12.17 6.99 22.15
CA GLU A 215 11.56 5.88 21.43
C GLU A 215 11.71 4.59 22.23
N VAL A 216 10.75 3.69 22.12
CA VAL A 216 10.77 2.41 22.85
C VAL A 216 11.27 1.29 21.96
N LYS A 217 11.74 0.20 22.55
CA LYS A 217 12.34 -0.91 21.81
C LYS A 217 11.31 -1.73 21.07
N ASN A 218 10.33 -2.29 21.79
CA ASN A 218 9.20 -3.00 21.23
C ASN A 218 7.94 -2.60 21.99
N ILE A 219 6.80 -2.69 21.32
CA ILE A 219 5.49 -2.34 21.86
C ILE A 219 4.54 -3.50 21.64
N ASN A 220 3.88 -3.95 22.71
CA ASN A 220 2.86 -4.97 22.65
C ASN A 220 1.61 -4.46 23.36
N ILE A 221 0.53 -4.20 22.61
CA ILE A 221 -0.76 -3.77 23.14
C ILE A 221 -1.77 -4.89 22.90
N LYS A 222 -2.37 -5.41 23.97
CA LYS A 222 -3.49 -6.33 23.94
C LYS A 222 -4.68 -5.69 24.63
N ALA A 223 -5.80 -5.57 23.92
CA ALA A 223 -6.99 -4.90 24.41
C ALA A 223 -8.25 -5.70 24.05
N TYR A 224 -8.82 -6.39 25.04
CA TYR A 224 -10.00 -7.21 24.87
C TYR A 224 -11.21 -6.69 25.65
N GLY A 225 -12.33 -6.52 24.95
CA GLY A 225 -13.63 -6.13 25.48
C GLY A 225 -13.82 -4.64 25.70
N GLN A 226 -12.94 -3.78 25.19
CA GLN A 226 -13.15 -2.33 25.23
C GLN A 226 -14.18 -1.91 24.19
N LYS A 227 -14.95 -0.86 24.50
CA LYS A 227 -15.75 -0.14 23.51
C LYS A 227 -14.89 0.83 22.72
N THR A 228 -14.00 1.57 23.38
CA THR A 228 -13.06 2.45 22.69
C THR A 228 -11.64 2.22 23.19
N ILE A 229 -10.70 2.20 22.25
CA ILE A 229 -9.27 2.33 22.54
C ILE A 229 -8.70 3.40 21.63
N GLU A 230 -8.01 4.37 22.23
CA GLU A 230 -7.41 5.49 21.53
C GLU A 230 -5.95 5.61 21.97
N THR A 231 -5.05 5.68 20.99
CA THR A 231 -3.65 5.99 21.23
C THR A 231 -3.21 7.12 20.31
N ASN A 232 -2.52 8.12 20.88
CA ASN A 232 -2.03 9.26 20.13
C ASN A 232 -0.92 8.87 19.12
N SER A 233 0.35 8.92 19.51
CA SER A 233 1.47 8.52 18.66
C SER A 233 2.21 7.33 19.27
N ILE A 234 2.74 6.45 18.43
CA ILE A 234 3.49 5.24 18.78
C ILE A 234 4.80 5.32 18.04
N ASP A 235 5.92 5.30 18.76
CA ASP A 235 7.25 5.42 18.20
C ASP A 235 8.21 4.38 18.78
N SER A 236 8.59 3.43 17.93
CA SER A 236 9.46 2.31 18.29
C SER A 236 10.63 2.15 17.34
N VAL A 237 11.79 1.77 17.88
CA VAL A 237 12.97 1.35 17.10
C VAL A 237 12.95 -0.13 16.72
N GLY A 238 11.96 -0.88 17.20
CA GLY A 238 11.72 -2.30 16.94
C GLY A 238 10.25 -2.57 16.67
N ASP A 239 9.71 -3.69 17.13
CA ASP A 239 8.42 -4.18 16.66
C ASP A 239 7.24 -3.56 17.43
N VAL A 240 6.16 -3.25 16.71
CA VAL A 240 4.88 -2.78 17.24
C VAL A 240 3.81 -3.84 16.95
N ASN A 241 3.29 -4.45 18.00
CA ASN A 241 2.23 -5.47 17.93
C ASN A 241 0.99 -4.97 18.68
N ILE A 242 -0.12 -4.85 17.97
CA ILE A 242 -1.41 -4.39 18.49
C ILE A 242 -2.43 -5.50 18.23
N ASP A 243 -3.08 -5.99 19.28
CA ASP A 243 -4.10 -7.03 19.22
C ASP A 243 -5.34 -6.60 20.00
N ILE A 244 -6.42 -6.35 19.27
CA ILE A 244 -7.65 -5.75 19.76
C ILE A 244 -8.81 -6.68 19.44
N LYS A 245 -9.64 -6.89 20.45
CA LYS A 245 -10.95 -7.51 20.32
C LYS A 245 -11.97 -6.60 20.97
N GLY A 246 -12.74 -5.87 20.16
CA GLY A 246 -13.78 -4.97 20.65
C GLY A 246 -14.87 -5.70 21.46
N ASN A 247 -15.77 -4.95 22.08
CA ASN A 247 -16.92 -5.49 22.81
C ASN A 247 -18.18 -5.70 21.95
N GLY A 248 -18.17 -5.31 20.67
CA GLY A 248 -19.31 -5.51 19.79
C GLY A 248 -19.39 -4.52 18.61
N PRO A 249 -20.58 -4.34 18.04
CA PRO A 249 -20.80 -3.59 16.80
C PRO A 249 -20.68 -2.06 16.93
N ASP A 250 -20.45 -1.54 18.14
CA ASP A 250 -20.23 -0.12 18.41
C ASP A 250 -18.79 0.17 18.86
N SER A 251 -17.90 -0.82 18.80
CA SER A 251 -16.52 -0.62 19.27
C SER A 251 -15.65 0.09 18.24
N THR A 252 -14.78 0.97 18.70
CA THR A 252 -13.84 1.71 17.85
C THR A 252 -12.41 1.59 18.36
N ALA A 253 -11.46 1.62 17.44
CA ALA A 253 -10.04 1.66 17.74
C ALA A 253 -9.39 2.78 16.91
N ASP A 254 -8.69 3.70 17.58
CA ASP A 254 -8.05 4.86 16.96
C ASP A 254 -6.55 4.88 17.32
N PHE A 255 -5.71 4.85 16.28
CA PHE A 255 -4.27 5.03 16.39
C PHE A 255 -3.83 6.07 15.37
N LYS A 256 -3.37 7.23 15.85
CA LYS A 256 -3.01 8.31 14.92
C LYS A 256 -1.72 7.93 14.18
N PHE A 257 -0.58 7.95 14.85
CA PHE A 257 0.72 7.76 14.18
C PHE A 257 1.45 6.53 14.73
N ILE A 258 1.96 5.65 13.85
CA ILE A 258 2.72 4.47 14.25
C ILE A 258 4.02 4.36 13.44
N THR A 259 5.15 4.40 14.14
CA THR A 259 6.49 4.05 13.64
C THR A 259 7.05 2.83 14.34
N GLY A 260 7.74 1.98 13.57
CA GLY A 260 8.33 0.74 14.06
C GLY A 260 9.18 0.06 12.99
N ARG A 261 9.92 -0.99 13.35
CA ARG A 261 10.53 -1.89 12.37
C ARG A 261 9.47 -2.74 11.69
N ASN A 262 8.67 -3.45 12.47
CA ASN A 262 7.51 -4.20 11.99
C ASN A 262 6.27 -3.73 12.73
N ILE A 263 5.17 -3.53 12.01
CA ILE A 263 3.89 -3.08 12.56
C ILE A 263 2.87 -4.18 12.27
N THR A 264 2.31 -4.79 13.31
CA THR A 264 1.25 -5.80 13.20
C THR A 264 0.02 -5.32 13.98
N ILE A 265 -1.12 -5.21 13.30
CA ILE A 265 -2.39 -4.81 13.88
C ILE A 265 -3.41 -5.92 13.63
N ASN A 266 -3.82 -6.61 14.69
CA ASN A 266 -4.96 -7.53 14.68
C ASN A 266 -6.14 -6.81 15.34
N ALA A 267 -7.20 -6.55 14.61
CA ALA A 267 -8.31 -5.73 15.08
C ALA A 267 -9.65 -6.38 14.75
N SER A 268 -10.17 -7.18 15.69
CA SER A 268 -11.39 -7.97 15.49
C SER A 268 -12.54 -7.45 16.34
N ASN A 269 -13.77 -7.80 15.96
CA ASN A 269 -14.97 -7.50 16.73
C ASN A 269 -15.17 -5.98 16.98
N ILE A 270 -14.71 -5.14 16.05
CA ILE A 270 -14.85 -3.68 16.07
C ILE A 270 -15.63 -3.18 14.84
N LYS A 271 -16.23 -2.00 14.98
CA LYS A 271 -16.96 -1.29 13.93
C LYS A 271 -16.03 -0.44 13.06
N GLU A 272 -15.09 0.24 13.70
CA GLU A 272 -14.23 1.24 13.05
C GLU A 272 -12.78 1.07 13.53
N LEU A 273 -11.86 0.95 12.57
CA LEU A 273 -10.42 1.00 12.78
C LEU A 273 -9.89 2.28 12.11
N ASN A 274 -9.49 3.25 12.92
CA ASN A 274 -8.97 4.52 12.45
C ASN A 274 -7.46 4.56 12.60
N LEU A 275 -6.77 4.69 11.47
CA LEU A 275 -5.32 4.76 11.37
C LEU A 275 -4.96 6.02 10.58
N LYS A 276 -3.86 6.70 10.93
CA LYS A 276 -3.35 7.81 10.11
C LYS A 276 -2.15 7.36 9.29
N THR A 277 -0.97 7.33 9.90
CA THR A 277 0.29 7.00 9.22
C THR A 277 0.89 5.74 9.82
N LEU A 278 1.33 4.83 8.95
CA LEU A 278 2.07 3.62 9.30
C LEU A 278 3.43 3.67 8.61
N ALA A 279 4.48 3.95 9.36
CA ALA A 279 5.84 4.03 8.84
C ALA A 279 6.68 2.90 9.45
N ALA A 280 6.84 1.82 8.68
CA ALA A 280 7.77 0.75 9.00
C ALA A 280 9.19 1.07 8.51
N ASP A 281 9.64 2.30 8.78
CA ASP A 281 11.00 2.78 8.52
C ASP A 281 11.66 3.17 9.83
N ILE A 282 12.92 2.75 9.99
CA ILE A 282 13.70 3.06 11.18
C ILE A 282 15.12 3.48 10.76
N GLU A 283 15.87 4.03 11.72
CA GLU A 283 17.28 4.40 11.54
C GLU A 283 17.48 5.42 10.40
N GLY A 284 16.58 6.42 10.31
CA GLY A 284 16.69 7.51 9.33
C GLY A 284 16.42 7.07 7.89
N HIS A 285 15.40 6.22 7.69
CA HIS A 285 14.99 5.69 6.38
C HIS A 285 16.03 4.78 5.71
N THR A 286 16.89 4.12 6.50
CA THR A 286 17.91 3.18 5.97
C THR A 286 17.52 1.71 6.15
N LYS A 287 16.52 1.42 6.99
CA LYS A 287 15.99 0.07 7.20
C LYS A 287 14.48 0.09 7.21
N PHE A 288 13.90 -0.75 6.36
CA PHE A 288 12.45 -0.91 6.22
C PHE A 288 12.04 -2.30 6.69
N GLY A 289 10.91 -2.39 7.40
CA GLY A 289 10.28 -3.67 7.71
C GLY A 289 8.83 -3.70 7.26
N ASN A 290 7.99 -4.47 7.95
CA ASN A 290 6.71 -4.90 7.39
C ASN A 290 5.51 -4.25 8.09
N VAL A 291 4.43 -4.03 7.34
CA VAL A 291 3.12 -3.63 7.86
C VAL A 291 2.12 -4.75 7.61
N THR A 292 1.43 -5.20 8.65
CA THR A 292 0.36 -6.21 8.57
C THR A 292 -0.87 -5.72 9.33
N ILE A 293 -2.03 -5.69 8.66
CA ILE A 293 -3.33 -5.41 9.27
C ILE A 293 -4.24 -6.60 9.02
N ASN A 294 -4.87 -7.12 10.06
CA ASN A 294 -5.85 -8.20 9.99
C ASN A 294 -7.08 -7.84 10.81
N THR A 295 -8.24 -7.72 10.16
CA THR A 295 -9.48 -7.32 10.83
C THR A 295 -10.40 -8.49 11.20
N GLY A 296 -9.92 -9.73 11.02
CA GLY A 296 -10.64 -10.96 11.33
C GLY A 296 -11.84 -11.20 10.40
N THR A 297 -12.86 -11.89 10.91
CA THR A 297 -13.98 -12.42 10.10
C THR A 297 -15.36 -11.85 10.48
N HIS A 298 -15.42 -10.85 11.36
CA HIS A 298 -16.70 -10.30 11.86
C HIS A 298 -17.34 -9.35 10.84
N ASN A 299 -18.62 -9.49 10.56
CA ASN A 299 -19.32 -8.85 9.43
C ASN A 299 -19.89 -7.44 9.69
N TYR A 300 -19.32 -6.70 10.64
CA TYR A 300 -19.78 -5.34 10.97
C TYR A 300 -18.65 -4.32 11.04
N LEU A 301 -17.46 -4.65 10.50
CA LEU A 301 -16.42 -3.65 10.27
C LEU A 301 -16.91 -2.70 9.17
N GLN A 302 -17.38 -1.52 9.58
CA GLN A 302 -17.97 -0.53 8.68
C GLN A 302 -16.92 0.37 8.07
N SER A 303 -15.84 0.69 8.79
CA SER A 303 -14.79 1.56 8.27
C SER A 303 -13.41 1.11 8.69
N VAL A 304 -12.48 1.16 7.74
CA VAL A 304 -11.05 1.30 8.00
C VAL A 304 -10.65 2.65 7.41
N THR A 305 -10.14 3.53 8.25
CA THR A 305 -9.62 4.84 7.83
C THR A 305 -8.11 4.78 7.78
N LEU A 306 -7.51 5.27 6.69
CA LEU A 306 -6.06 5.49 6.54
C LEU A 306 -5.86 6.94 6.08
N ASP A 307 -5.67 7.84 7.04
CA ASP A 307 -5.57 9.29 6.85
C ASP A 307 -4.11 9.78 6.64
N GLY A 308 -3.31 8.95 5.98
CA GLY A 308 -1.87 9.16 5.84
C GLY A 308 -1.29 8.26 4.76
N TYR A 309 0.01 8.00 4.84
CA TYR A 309 0.71 7.05 3.97
C TYR A 309 1.08 5.78 4.73
N ILE A 310 1.34 4.72 3.97
CA ILE A 310 2.05 3.54 4.44
C ILE A 310 3.43 3.51 3.77
N ILE A 311 4.48 3.34 4.58
CA ILE A 311 5.84 3.08 4.09
C ILE A 311 6.29 1.76 4.69
N ALA A 312 6.56 0.76 3.85
CA ALA A 312 7.03 -0.54 4.31
C ALA A 312 7.75 -1.32 3.21
N LYS A 313 8.59 -2.27 3.63
CA LYS A 313 9.17 -3.27 2.74
C LYS A 313 8.09 -4.20 2.19
N ASN A 314 7.24 -4.74 3.08
CA ASN A 314 6.07 -5.53 2.71
C ASN A 314 4.80 -4.98 3.38
N ILE A 315 3.70 -4.90 2.62
CA ILE A 315 2.37 -4.51 3.12
C ILE A 315 1.42 -5.69 2.99
N THR A 316 0.73 -6.07 4.07
CA THR A 316 -0.34 -7.08 4.05
C THR A 316 -1.59 -6.54 4.73
N LEU A 317 -2.69 -6.40 3.98
CA LEU A 317 -3.98 -5.94 4.48
C LEU A 317 -5.05 -7.01 4.28
N GLU A 318 -5.44 -7.68 5.36
CA GLU A 318 -6.47 -8.71 5.40
C GLU A 318 -7.76 -8.12 5.96
N MET A 319 -8.61 -7.60 5.07
CA MET A 319 -9.80 -6.80 5.39
C MET A 319 -11.05 -7.30 4.65
N SER A 320 -11.12 -8.62 4.46
CA SER A 320 -12.22 -9.29 3.74
C SER A 320 -13.60 -9.11 4.38
N ASN A 321 -13.65 -8.70 5.65
CA ASN A 321 -14.87 -8.47 6.42
C ASN A 321 -15.35 -7.00 6.42
N LEU A 322 -14.68 -6.12 5.67
CA LEU A 322 -15.07 -4.73 5.50
C LEU A 322 -16.40 -4.63 4.74
N THR A 323 -17.35 -3.84 5.27
CA THR A 323 -18.70 -3.72 4.71
C THR A 323 -18.99 -2.40 4.01
N ALA A 324 -18.12 -1.39 4.14
CA ALA A 324 -18.19 -0.16 3.36
C ALA A 324 -16.78 0.28 2.88
N PRO A 325 -16.67 1.02 1.77
CA PRO A 325 -15.37 1.46 1.25
C PRO A 325 -14.51 2.18 2.30
N MET A 326 -13.20 2.02 2.19
CA MET A 326 -12.26 2.74 3.08
C MET A 326 -12.33 4.25 2.85
N THR A 327 -12.11 5.02 3.91
CA THR A 327 -12.03 6.49 3.86
C THR A 327 -10.56 6.93 3.93
N PHE A 328 -10.18 7.88 3.06
CA PHE A 328 -8.85 8.48 3.00
C PHE A 328 -8.95 10.00 3.19
N GLY A 329 -8.04 10.60 3.97
CA GLY A 329 -8.07 12.04 4.28
C GLY A 329 -6.97 12.88 3.64
N GLY A 330 -6.33 12.39 2.57
CA GLY A 330 -5.64 13.27 1.61
C GLY A 330 -4.24 12.89 1.15
N VAL A 331 -3.71 11.71 1.48
CA VAL A 331 -2.43 11.21 0.91
C VAL A 331 -2.71 10.11 -0.10
N SER A 332 -2.04 10.18 -1.25
CA SER A 332 -2.46 9.53 -2.47
C SER A 332 -1.57 8.33 -2.88
N SER A 333 -0.36 8.18 -2.29
CA SER A 333 0.52 7.04 -2.61
C SER A 333 1.09 6.30 -1.40
N TRP A 334 1.20 4.98 -1.52
CA TRP A 334 1.85 4.08 -0.56
C TRP A 334 3.21 3.62 -1.09
N LYS A 335 4.23 3.61 -0.24
CA LYS A 335 5.61 3.28 -0.63
C LYS A 335 5.95 1.85 -0.24
N VAL A 336 6.29 1.03 -1.22
CA VAL A 336 6.43 -0.42 -1.04
C VAL A 336 7.74 -0.94 -1.59
N GLY A 337 8.53 -1.62 -0.77
CA GLY A 337 9.87 -2.09 -1.16
C GLY A 337 9.90 -3.39 -1.96
N GLU A 338 9.05 -4.36 -1.61
CA GLU A 338 9.10 -5.71 -2.20
C GLU A 338 7.73 -6.23 -2.61
N SER A 339 6.76 -6.22 -1.70
CA SER A 339 5.45 -6.79 -2.01
C SER A 339 4.29 -6.13 -1.28
N ILE A 340 3.13 -6.20 -1.91
CA ILE A 340 1.86 -5.78 -1.34
C ILE A 340 0.81 -6.85 -1.54
N THR A 341 0.10 -7.20 -0.48
CA THR A 341 -1.04 -8.10 -0.51
C THR A 341 -2.22 -7.40 0.14
N ILE A 342 -3.33 -7.26 -0.59
CA ILE A 342 -4.56 -6.65 -0.09
C ILE A 342 -5.72 -7.56 -0.44
N ARG A 343 -6.51 -7.92 0.57
CA ARG A 343 -7.76 -8.67 0.42
C ARG A 343 -8.89 -7.91 1.09
N SER A 344 -9.77 -7.31 0.29
CA SER A 344 -10.94 -6.60 0.79
C SER A 344 -12.25 -7.33 0.47
N GLY A 345 -13.29 -7.03 1.24
CA GLY A 345 -14.64 -7.55 1.01
C GLY A 345 -15.20 -7.06 -0.32
N SER A 346 -15.91 -7.92 -1.05
CA SER A 346 -16.48 -7.59 -2.37
C SER A 346 -17.39 -6.35 -2.33
N SER A 347 -18.21 -6.20 -1.30
CA SER A 347 -19.10 -5.03 -1.14
C SER A 347 -18.38 -3.72 -0.79
N ALA A 348 -17.07 -3.75 -0.55
CA ALA A 348 -16.30 -2.63 -0.03
C ALA A 348 -14.89 -2.61 -0.64
N PRO A 349 -14.76 -2.32 -1.95
CA PRO A 349 -13.45 -2.22 -2.57
C PRO A 349 -12.62 -1.13 -1.87
N ILE A 350 -11.31 -1.36 -1.85
CA ILE A 350 -10.35 -0.39 -1.33
C ILE A 350 -9.90 0.51 -2.47
N THR A 351 -10.01 1.82 -2.32
CA THR A 351 -9.67 2.79 -3.36
C THR A 351 -8.64 3.79 -2.88
N PHE A 352 -7.45 3.80 -3.48
CA PHE A 352 -6.42 4.82 -3.26
C PHE A 352 -5.74 5.13 -4.59
N ASP A 353 -4.89 6.16 -4.62
CA ASP A 353 -4.39 6.69 -5.90
C ASP A 353 -3.27 5.82 -6.48
N MET A 354 -2.18 5.55 -5.74
CA MET A 354 -1.07 4.77 -6.30
C MET A 354 -0.26 3.95 -5.30
N ILE A 355 0.35 2.88 -5.79
CA ILE A 355 1.44 2.14 -5.16
C ILE A 355 2.74 2.63 -5.81
N ASP A 356 3.63 3.23 -5.03
CA ASP A 356 4.95 3.68 -5.44
C ASP A 356 5.99 2.63 -5.05
N VAL A 357 6.59 1.97 -6.05
CA VAL A 357 7.48 0.82 -5.83
C VAL A 357 8.94 1.25 -5.65
N GLY A 358 9.56 0.74 -4.59
CA GLY A 358 10.99 0.84 -4.27
C GLY A 358 11.53 2.26 -4.00
N TRP A 359 10.68 3.28 -3.88
CA TRP A 359 11.14 4.66 -3.61
C TRP A 359 11.88 4.77 -2.26
N GLY A 360 13.12 5.27 -2.31
CA GLY A 360 13.91 5.57 -1.11
C GLY A 360 14.36 4.35 -0.30
N MET A 361 14.25 3.14 -0.86
CA MET A 361 14.63 1.89 -0.19
C MET A 361 15.87 1.28 -0.85
N GLU A 362 17.02 1.40 -0.17
CA GLU A 362 18.32 0.86 -0.65
C GLU A 362 18.32 -0.67 -0.82
N ASP A 363 17.43 -1.39 -0.12
CA ASP A 363 17.33 -2.85 -0.12
C ASP A 363 16.01 -3.38 -0.70
N SER A 364 15.38 -2.61 -1.60
CA SER A 364 14.17 -3.04 -2.32
C SER A 364 14.41 -4.28 -3.18
N ALA A 365 13.37 -5.09 -3.35
CA ALA A 365 13.47 -6.29 -4.19
C ALA A 365 13.51 -5.90 -5.66
N LYS A 366 14.29 -6.67 -6.43
CA LYS A 366 14.29 -6.60 -7.89
C LYS A 366 12.95 -7.05 -8.47
N ASP A 367 12.29 -7.99 -7.81
CA ASP A 367 11.03 -8.58 -8.25
C ASP A 367 9.90 -8.11 -7.35
N PHE A 368 9.16 -7.09 -7.80
CA PHE A 368 8.02 -6.56 -7.07
C PHE A 368 6.76 -7.37 -7.36
N VAL A 369 6.02 -7.73 -6.31
CA VAL A 369 4.78 -8.52 -6.42
C VAL A 369 3.61 -7.85 -5.71
N ALA A 370 2.52 -7.61 -6.47
CA ALA A 370 1.26 -7.14 -5.95
C ALA A 370 0.17 -8.24 -6.05
N ASN A 371 -0.44 -8.60 -4.93
CA ASN A 371 -1.61 -9.48 -4.85
C ASN A 371 -2.83 -8.67 -4.40
N LEU A 372 -3.68 -8.27 -5.34
CA LEU A 372 -4.75 -7.30 -5.10
C LEU A 372 -6.11 -7.96 -5.30
N THR A 373 -6.95 -8.01 -4.27
CA THR A 373 -8.34 -8.51 -4.38
C THR A 373 -9.30 -7.39 -3.98
N ASN A 374 -10.17 -6.99 -4.91
CA ASN A 374 -11.13 -5.89 -4.75
C ASN A 374 -10.44 -4.56 -4.36
N VAL A 375 -9.42 -4.18 -5.14
CA VAL A 375 -8.65 -2.94 -4.96
C VAL A 375 -8.68 -2.14 -6.25
N ILE A 376 -8.91 -0.83 -6.11
CA ILE A 376 -8.93 0.16 -7.20
C ILE A 376 -7.77 1.13 -6.94
N THR A 377 -6.72 1.07 -7.74
CA THR A 377 -5.47 1.84 -7.59
C THR A 377 -4.65 1.77 -8.89
N GLY A 378 -3.52 2.49 -8.95
CA GLY A 378 -2.42 2.19 -9.88
C GLY A 378 -1.13 1.72 -9.19
N ILE A 379 -0.13 1.38 -9.99
CA ILE A 379 1.27 1.11 -9.60
C ILE A 379 2.17 2.03 -10.43
N THR A 380 3.13 2.72 -9.79
CA THR A 380 4.22 3.43 -10.46
C THR A 380 5.58 2.92 -10.00
N ALA A 381 6.53 2.89 -10.92
CA ALA A 381 7.96 2.71 -10.64
C ALA A 381 8.76 3.99 -10.96
N TYR A 382 8.13 5.16 -10.86
CA TYR A 382 8.71 6.43 -11.27
C TYR A 382 10.08 6.69 -10.64
N SER A 383 11.09 6.88 -11.49
CA SER A 383 12.47 7.18 -11.08
C SER A 383 13.11 6.11 -10.17
N ASN A 384 12.74 4.83 -10.36
CA ASN A 384 13.31 3.71 -9.62
C ASN A 384 14.43 3.02 -10.41
N ASP A 385 15.56 2.69 -9.77
CA ASP A 385 16.69 1.99 -10.37
C ASP A 385 16.95 0.59 -9.77
N GLN A 386 16.09 0.06 -8.91
CA GLN A 386 16.24 -1.27 -8.30
C GLN A 386 15.29 -2.30 -8.90
N VAL A 387 14.04 -1.91 -9.18
CA VAL A 387 12.99 -2.82 -9.64
C VAL A 387 13.28 -3.27 -11.08
N GLU A 388 13.42 -4.58 -11.26
CA GLU A 388 13.61 -5.24 -12.55
C GLU A 388 12.30 -5.86 -13.07
N THR A 389 11.41 -6.31 -12.19
CA THR A 389 10.13 -6.91 -12.59
C THR A 389 8.96 -6.42 -11.74
N ILE A 390 7.81 -6.22 -12.38
CA ILE A 390 6.53 -5.93 -11.72
C ILE A 390 5.56 -7.05 -12.07
N THR A 391 5.07 -7.76 -11.07
CA THR A 391 4.05 -8.80 -11.22
C THR A 391 2.79 -8.41 -10.45
N VAL A 392 1.62 -8.46 -11.11
CA VAL A 392 0.32 -8.19 -10.48
C VAL A 392 -0.60 -9.41 -10.60
N LYS A 393 -1.26 -9.76 -9.51
CA LYS A 393 -2.15 -10.91 -9.37
C LYS A 393 -3.43 -10.51 -8.65
N GLY A 394 -4.47 -11.33 -8.80
CA GLY A 394 -5.77 -11.13 -8.14
C GLY A 394 -6.79 -10.52 -9.09
N GLY A 395 -7.61 -9.58 -8.62
CA GLY A 395 -8.63 -8.96 -9.44
C GLY A 395 -9.85 -8.43 -8.69
N ILE A 396 -10.86 -8.04 -9.47
CA ILE A 396 -12.19 -7.66 -8.99
C ILE A 396 -13.09 -8.89 -8.98
N THR A 397 -13.59 -9.26 -7.81
CA THR A 397 -14.36 -10.51 -7.62
C THR A 397 -15.87 -10.35 -7.77
N ASN A 398 -16.36 -9.11 -7.82
CA ASN A 398 -17.79 -8.79 -7.95
C ASN A 398 -18.07 -7.65 -8.96
N PRO A 399 -17.58 -7.78 -10.21
CA PRO A 399 -17.63 -6.73 -11.22
C PRO A 399 -19.05 -6.18 -11.46
N ASP A 400 -20.06 -7.05 -11.55
CA ASP A 400 -21.45 -6.65 -11.82
C ASP A 400 -22.01 -5.66 -10.79
N SER A 401 -21.64 -5.84 -9.51
CA SER A 401 -22.11 -4.96 -8.44
C SER A 401 -21.46 -3.58 -8.50
N LEU A 402 -20.17 -3.53 -8.86
CA LEU A 402 -19.43 -2.27 -8.99
C LEU A 402 -19.87 -1.50 -10.25
N LEU A 403 -20.11 -2.21 -11.35
CA LEU A 403 -20.66 -1.64 -12.59
C LEU A 403 -22.06 -1.06 -12.38
N ALA A 404 -22.94 -1.77 -11.66
CA ALA A 404 -24.28 -1.28 -11.33
C ALA A 404 -24.27 0.00 -10.49
N LEU A 405 -23.19 0.25 -9.73
CA LEU A 405 -22.96 1.46 -8.96
C LEU A 405 -22.25 2.58 -9.76
N GLY A 406 -21.84 2.30 -11.00
CA GLY A 406 -21.07 3.23 -11.84
C GLY A 406 -19.62 3.41 -11.38
N THR A 407 -19.07 2.47 -10.61
CA THR A 407 -17.69 2.51 -10.13
C THR A 407 -16.73 2.13 -11.25
N ILE A 408 -15.75 2.99 -11.53
CA ILE A 408 -14.65 2.71 -12.46
C ILE A 408 -13.60 1.89 -11.73
N THR A 409 -13.24 0.73 -12.27
CA THR A 409 -12.20 -0.16 -11.71
C THR A 409 -10.95 -0.20 -12.56
N ASP A 410 -10.73 0.80 -13.42
CA ASP A 410 -9.53 0.91 -14.22
C ASP A 410 -8.28 0.78 -13.35
N PHE A 411 -7.32 -0.01 -13.83
CA PHE A 411 -6.08 -0.29 -13.14
C PHE A 411 -4.93 0.17 -14.01
N TRP A 412 -3.97 0.91 -13.46
CA TRP A 412 -2.86 1.46 -14.23
C TRP A 412 -1.51 0.98 -13.69
N VAL A 413 -0.64 0.50 -14.58
CA VAL A 413 0.77 0.26 -14.30
C VAL A 413 1.63 1.22 -15.13
N ASP A 414 2.40 2.03 -14.41
CA ASP A 414 3.22 3.09 -14.94
C ASP A 414 4.71 2.77 -14.77
N GLY A 415 5.33 2.27 -15.84
CA GLY A 415 6.75 1.90 -15.87
C GLY A 415 7.70 3.05 -16.22
N LEU A 416 7.31 4.31 -16.04
CA LEU A 416 8.09 5.48 -16.47
C LEU A 416 9.36 5.65 -15.66
N SER A 417 10.44 6.07 -16.32
CA SER A 417 11.71 6.40 -15.67
C SER A 417 12.31 5.27 -14.78
N ALA A 418 11.91 4.02 -15.02
CA ALA A 418 12.36 2.84 -14.27
C ALA A 418 13.53 2.16 -14.99
N SER A 419 14.75 2.71 -14.82
CA SER A 419 15.90 2.40 -15.69
C SER A 419 16.30 0.92 -15.76
N ASN A 420 16.03 0.15 -14.70
CA ASN A 420 16.37 -1.27 -14.62
C ASN A 420 15.19 -2.22 -14.90
N LEU A 421 14.00 -1.68 -15.19
CA LEU A 421 12.80 -2.47 -15.46
C LEU A 421 12.99 -3.32 -16.73
N LYS A 422 12.73 -4.62 -16.60
CA LYS A 422 12.86 -5.64 -17.66
C LYS A 422 11.53 -6.23 -18.08
N SER A 423 10.59 -6.35 -17.14
CA SER A 423 9.28 -6.92 -17.45
C SER A 423 8.15 -6.41 -16.57
N ILE A 424 6.97 -6.34 -17.17
CA ILE A 424 5.68 -6.13 -16.51
C ILE A 424 4.82 -7.36 -16.83
N ASP A 425 4.26 -8.01 -15.82
CA ASP A 425 3.43 -9.22 -15.97
C ASP A 425 2.13 -9.12 -15.16
N LEU A 426 1.01 -8.95 -15.85
CA LEU A 426 -0.33 -8.93 -15.28
C LEU A 426 -1.14 -10.18 -15.64
N SER A 427 -0.51 -11.24 -16.18
CA SER A 427 -1.22 -12.41 -16.75
C SER A 427 -2.08 -13.18 -15.76
N GLU A 428 -1.92 -12.94 -14.45
CA GLU A 428 -2.71 -13.52 -13.38
C GLU A 428 -3.81 -12.57 -12.83
N TYR A 429 -3.87 -11.31 -13.27
CA TYR A 429 -4.82 -10.28 -12.84
C TYR A 429 -6.12 -10.30 -13.67
N ASP A 430 -7.26 -10.09 -13.01
CA ASP A 430 -8.60 -10.13 -13.61
C ASP A 430 -9.39 -8.85 -13.26
N ASN A 431 -9.59 -7.96 -14.24
CA ASN A 431 -10.31 -6.69 -14.06
C ASN A 431 -11.59 -6.66 -14.89
N ALA A 432 -12.49 -7.62 -14.66
CA ALA A 432 -13.70 -7.81 -15.47
C ALA A 432 -14.65 -6.59 -15.57
N SER A 433 -14.52 -5.57 -14.71
CA SER A 433 -15.33 -4.35 -14.73
C SER A 433 -14.63 -3.10 -15.27
N GLY A 434 -13.35 -3.17 -15.64
CA GLY A 434 -12.55 -2.01 -16.02
C GLY A 434 -11.57 -2.30 -17.15
N THR A 435 -10.76 -1.30 -17.47
CA THR A 435 -9.62 -1.45 -18.40
C THR A 435 -8.33 -1.47 -17.62
N THR A 436 -7.46 -2.43 -17.93
CA THR A 436 -6.10 -2.45 -17.42
C THR A 436 -5.20 -1.65 -18.37
N ARG A 437 -4.48 -0.65 -17.86
CA ARG A 437 -3.61 0.23 -18.65
C ARG A 437 -2.17 -0.06 -18.28
N ILE A 438 -1.31 -0.28 -19.26
CA ILE A 438 0.13 -0.47 -19.06
C ILE A 438 0.86 0.54 -19.93
N THR A 439 1.75 1.35 -19.35
CA THR A 439 2.61 2.24 -20.13
C THR A 439 4.07 2.13 -19.77
N THR A 440 4.91 2.21 -20.80
CA THR A 440 6.37 2.31 -20.69
C THR A 440 6.87 3.55 -21.43
N MET A 441 6.01 4.55 -21.62
CA MET A 441 6.25 5.72 -22.48
C MET A 441 6.83 6.91 -21.72
N ASP A 442 8.14 6.92 -21.47
CA ASP A 442 8.90 8.14 -21.16
C ASP A 442 10.06 8.22 -22.15
N GLY A 443 10.52 9.41 -22.52
CA GLY A 443 11.49 9.65 -23.60
C GLY A 443 12.63 8.60 -23.67
N ALA A 444 13.09 8.30 -24.89
CA ALA A 444 13.82 7.09 -25.36
C ALA A 444 15.05 6.54 -24.58
N ALA A 445 15.38 7.01 -23.37
CA ALA A 445 16.55 6.58 -22.60
C ALA A 445 16.23 5.67 -21.39
N TYR A 446 15.02 5.68 -20.84
CA TYR A 446 14.77 5.04 -19.53
C TYR A 446 14.24 3.61 -19.60
N ASN A 447 13.39 3.28 -20.58
CA ASN A 447 12.68 1.99 -20.61
C ASN A 447 13.26 0.99 -21.62
N ASP A 448 14.47 1.23 -22.12
CA ASP A 448 15.16 0.37 -23.08
C ASP A 448 15.44 -1.04 -22.57
N ASN A 449 15.42 -1.26 -21.24
CA ASN A 449 15.66 -2.58 -20.67
C ASN A 449 14.39 -3.46 -20.66
N VAL A 450 13.21 -2.88 -20.90
CA VAL A 450 11.96 -3.64 -20.94
C VAL A 450 11.97 -4.56 -22.17
N THR A 451 11.85 -5.86 -21.93
CA THR A 451 11.87 -6.89 -22.98
C THR A 451 10.55 -7.66 -23.09
N THR A 452 9.73 -7.63 -22.05
CA THR A 452 8.46 -8.37 -21.99
C THR A 452 7.39 -7.52 -21.32
N VAL A 453 6.21 -7.46 -21.93
CA VAL A 453 5.00 -6.90 -21.30
C VAL A 453 3.89 -7.93 -21.47
N LYS A 454 3.24 -8.32 -20.37
CA LYS A 454 2.03 -9.13 -20.40
C LYS A 454 0.86 -8.39 -19.78
N GLY A 455 -0.24 -8.33 -20.51
CA GLY A 455 -1.52 -7.80 -20.06
C GLY A 455 -2.23 -8.71 -19.07
N SER A 456 -3.43 -8.32 -18.71
CA SER A 456 -4.34 -9.01 -17.80
C SER A 456 -5.15 -10.12 -18.49
N LYS A 457 -6.08 -10.74 -17.76
CA LYS A 457 -7.03 -11.73 -18.32
C LYS A 457 -8.26 -11.08 -18.95
N THR A 458 -8.27 -9.75 -19.02
CA THR A 458 -9.40 -8.90 -19.36
C THR A 458 -8.88 -7.74 -20.19
N LYS A 459 -9.78 -6.90 -20.73
CA LYS A 459 -9.40 -5.79 -21.62
C LYS A 459 -8.19 -4.96 -21.14
N ASP A 460 -7.20 -4.84 -22.03
CA ASP A 460 -5.97 -4.08 -21.83
C ASP A 460 -5.78 -2.91 -22.82
N GLU A 461 -5.16 -1.83 -22.34
CA GLU A 461 -4.57 -0.75 -23.15
C GLU A 461 -3.06 -0.66 -22.86
N ILE A 462 -2.23 -1.10 -23.81
CA ILE A 462 -0.78 -1.22 -23.65
C ILE A 462 -0.06 -0.23 -24.58
N GLU A 463 0.73 0.67 -23.99
CA GLU A 463 1.58 1.62 -24.70
C GLU A 463 3.07 1.29 -24.50
N ILE A 464 3.76 1.07 -25.61
CA ILE A 464 5.16 0.62 -25.64
C ILE A 464 6.09 1.75 -26.05
N GLY A 465 6.94 2.18 -25.10
CA GLY A 465 8.04 3.13 -25.31
C GLY A 465 9.44 2.51 -25.33
N SER A 466 9.56 1.19 -25.12
CA SER A 466 10.85 0.48 -25.17
C SER A 466 11.28 0.12 -26.59
N LYS A 467 12.58 0.22 -26.90
CA LYS A 467 13.14 -0.17 -28.22
C LYS A 467 13.68 -1.61 -28.29
N ASN A 468 13.83 -2.28 -27.14
CA ASN A 468 14.38 -3.64 -27.07
C ASN A 468 13.33 -4.68 -26.71
N LEU A 469 12.05 -4.35 -26.87
CA LEU A 469 10.96 -5.26 -26.59
C LEU A 469 11.05 -6.51 -27.48
N LYS A 470 10.78 -7.67 -26.88
CA LYS A 470 10.78 -8.97 -27.55
C LYS A 470 9.40 -9.62 -27.56
N LEU A 471 8.61 -9.37 -26.52
CA LEU A 471 7.29 -9.98 -26.35
C LEU A 471 6.28 -8.96 -25.82
N VAL A 472 5.13 -8.91 -26.50
CA VAL A 472 3.86 -8.45 -25.93
C VAL A 472 2.89 -9.62 -25.94
N ASP A 473 2.20 -9.83 -24.82
CA ASP A 473 1.13 -10.83 -24.69
C ASP A 473 -0.04 -10.14 -23.96
N SER A 474 -1.03 -9.61 -24.68
CA SER A 474 -2.09 -8.80 -24.04
C SER A 474 -3.14 -9.65 -23.33
N GLY A 475 -3.39 -10.87 -23.79
CA GLY A 475 -4.13 -11.88 -23.04
C GLY A 475 -5.53 -12.13 -23.60
N LYS A 476 -6.58 -11.72 -22.88
CA LYS A 476 -7.97 -11.87 -23.33
C LYS A 476 -8.69 -10.55 -23.10
N GLY A 477 -9.69 -10.25 -23.92
CA GLY A 477 -10.42 -8.99 -23.89
C GLY A 477 -10.20 -8.22 -25.18
N ASP A 478 -11.00 -7.17 -25.42
CA ASP A 478 -10.81 -6.32 -26.61
C ASP A 478 -9.60 -5.40 -26.39
N ASP A 479 -8.39 -5.88 -26.70
CA ASP A 479 -7.14 -5.26 -26.32
C ASP A 479 -6.67 -4.20 -27.31
N LYS A 480 -5.93 -3.20 -26.81
CA LYS A 480 -5.26 -2.20 -27.63
C LYS A 480 -3.78 -2.13 -27.33
N VAL A 481 -2.95 -2.49 -28.30
CA VAL A 481 -1.49 -2.42 -28.21
C VAL A 481 -0.95 -1.34 -29.16
N THR A 482 -0.22 -0.36 -28.62
CA THR A 482 0.34 0.75 -29.41
C THR A 482 1.85 0.84 -29.22
N PHE A 483 2.60 0.77 -30.32
CA PHE A 483 4.03 1.03 -30.36
C PHE A 483 4.29 2.48 -30.74
N THR A 484 4.95 3.23 -29.86
CA THR A 484 5.28 4.65 -30.11
C THR A 484 6.70 4.86 -30.61
N ILE A 485 7.54 3.81 -30.57
CA ILE A 485 8.95 3.83 -30.99
C ILE A 485 9.30 2.64 -31.90
N THR A 486 10.25 2.87 -32.80
CA THR A 486 10.87 1.84 -33.64
C THR A 486 11.53 0.75 -32.80
N GLN A 487 11.14 -0.51 -33.04
CA GLN A 487 11.75 -1.67 -32.39
C GLN A 487 13.07 -2.05 -33.06
N THR A 488 14.10 -2.36 -32.24
CA THR A 488 15.46 -2.71 -32.72
C THR A 488 15.78 -4.20 -32.60
N LYS A 489 14.86 -4.98 -32.05
CA LYS A 489 14.95 -6.42 -31.83
C LYS A 489 13.84 -7.13 -32.61
N ASP A 490 13.97 -8.45 -32.65
CA ASP A 490 12.87 -9.29 -33.10
C ASP A 490 11.77 -9.26 -32.03
N ILE A 491 10.54 -9.06 -32.46
CA ILE A 491 9.37 -8.93 -31.59
C ILE A 491 8.26 -9.88 -32.01
N THR A 492 7.62 -10.47 -31.00
CA THR A 492 6.38 -11.23 -31.09
C THR A 492 5.29 -10.50 -30.32
N VAL A 493 4.12 -10.35 -30.92
CA VAL A 493 2.92 -9.75 -30.32
C VAL A 493 1.80 -10.77 -30.38
N ASN A 494 1.28 -11.17 -29.23
CA ASN A 494 0.09 -12.02 -29.12
C ASN A 494 -1.03 -11.19 -28.52
N LEU A 495 -2.15 -11.05 -29.25
CA LEU A 495 -3.28 -10.25 -28.78
C LEU A 495 -4.30 -11.11 -28.03
N GLY A 496 -4.72 -12.24 -28.63
CA GLY A 496 -5.36 -13.33 -27.90
C GLY A 496 -6.83 -13.51 -28.23
N GLU A 497 -7.72 -13.60 -27.25
CA GLU A 497 -9.17 -13.67 -27.53
C GLU A 497 -9.79 -12.28 -27.35
N GLY A 498 -10.49 -11.76 -28.36
CA GLY A 498 -11.08 -10.42 -28.32
C GLY A 498 -11.12 -9.79 -29.70
N ASN A 499 -11.78 -8.65 -29.88
CA ASN A 499 -11.60 -7.85 -31.09
C ASN A 499 -10.45 -6.87 -30.86
N ASP A 500 -9.25 -7.31 -31.16
CA ASP A 500 -8.04 -6.61 -30.75
C ASP A 500 -7.63 -5.52 -31.73
N THR A 501 -6.83 -4.57 -31.27
CA THR A 501 -6.25 -3.52 -32.10
C THR A 501 -4.76 -3.37 -31.82
N VAL A 502 -3.93 -3.51 -32.85
CA VAL A 502 -2.50 -3.22 -32.79
C VAL A 502 -2.13 -2.06 -33.69
N THR A 503 -1.36 -1.10 -33.16
CA THR A 503 -0.79 0.00 -33.93
C THR A 503 0.73 -0.05 -33.85
N THR A 504 1.39 -0.19 -35.00
CA THR A 504 2.85 -0.36 -35.06
C THR A 504 3.58 0.96 -35.30
N ALA A 505 4.89 0.96 -35.05
CA ALA A 505 5.81 2.03 -35.40
C ALA A 505 6.63 1.68 -36.67
N ALA A 506 7.64 2.50 -36.97
CA ALA A 506 8.58 2.20 -38.04
C ALA A 506 9.41 0.94 -37.74
N LEU A 507 9.89 0.29 -38.82
CA LEU A 507 10.62 -0.98 -38.73
C LEU A 507 12.14 -0.82 -38.87
N THR A 508 12.86 -1.72 -38.20
CA THR A 508 14.30 -1.92 -38.36
C THR A 508 14.56 -3.01 -39.40
N ALA A 509 15.52 -2.78 -40.30
CA ALA A 509 15.89 -3.74 -41.33
C ALA A 509 16.39 -5.06 -40.74
N ASN A 510 15.99 -6.18 -41.34
CA ASN A 510 16.37 -7.54 -40.92
C ASN A 510 15.96 -7.87 -39.47
N LYS A 511 14.85 -7.27 -39.00
CA LYS A 511 14.21 -7.63 -37.73
C LYS A 511 12.83 -8.20 -37.99
N LYS A 512 12.47 -9.21 -37.21
CA LYS A 512 11.14 -9.79 -37.24
C LYS A 512 10.17 -8.94 -36.43
N PHE A 513 8.98 -8.77 -36.98
CA PHE A 513 7.84 -8.22 -36.25
C PHE A 513 6.65 -9.13 -36.56
N GLU A 514 6.42 -10.09 -35.67
CA GLU A 514 5.40 -11.14 -35.81
C GLU A 514 4.21 -10.79 -34.91
N ILE A 515 2.99 -10.82 -35.45
CA ILE A 515 1.75 -10.49 -34.76
C ILE A 515 0.76 -11.64 -34.94
N SER A 516 0.21 -12.12 -33.84
CA SER A 516 -0.95 -13.01 -33.79
C SER A 516 -2.15 -12.23 -33.28
N GLY A 517 -3.21 -12.13 -34.08
CA GLY A 517 -4.48 -11.54 -33.64
C GLY A 517 -5.19 -12.44 -32.66
N GLY A 518 -5.20 -13.75 -32.96
CA GLY A 518 -5.88 -14.76 -32.17
C GLY A 518 -7.34 -14.92 -32.62
N ALA A 519 -8.26 -14.97 -31.67
CA ALA A 519 -9.66 -15.22 -31.94
C ALA A 519 -10.48 -13.93 -31.81
N GLY A 520 -11.08 -13.48 -32.91
CA GLY A 520 -11.96 -12.32 -32.94
C GLY A 520 -11.95 -11.67 -34.31
N ASN A 521 -12.37 -10.41 -34.41
CA ASN A 521 -12.18 -9.61 -35.62
C ASN A 521 -11.13 -8.53 -35.33
N ASP A 522 -9.88 -8.83 -35.65
CA ASP A 522 -8.74 -8.03 -35.19
C ASP A 522 -8.42 -6.90 -36.16
N THR A 523 -7.89 -5.80 -35.63
CA THR A 523 -7.53 -4.61 -36.39
C THR A 523 -6.02 -4.35 -36.34
N PHE A 524 -5.36 -4.49 -37.48
CA PHE A 524 -3.94 -4.27 -37.66
C PHE A 524 -3.68 -2.90 -38.31
N ASN A 525 -3.30 -1.91 -37.51
CA ASN A 525 -2.93 -0.56 -37.97
C ASN A 525 -1.42 -0.48 -38.23
N LEU A 526 -1.01 -0.71 -39.48
CA LEU A 526 0.38 -0.93 -39.86
C LEU A 526 0.98 0.20 -40.72
N GLY A 527 0.30 1.34 -40.82
CA GLY A 527 0.68 2.42 -41.74
C GLY A 527 2.07 3.01 -41.53
N ALA A 528 2.56 3.04 -40.28
CA ALA A 528 3.91 3.51 -39.96
C ALA A 528 5.01 2.50 -40.32
N SER A 529 4.65 1.22 -40.52
CA SER A 529 5.58 0.14 -40.85
C SER A 529 5.86 0.10 -42.36
N THR A 530 6.69 1.03 -42.81
CA THR A 530 7.15 1.08 -44.20
C THR A 530 8.31 0.11 -44.45
N THR A 531 8.36 -0.41 -45.68
CA THR A 531 9.45 -1.28 -46.15
C THR A 531 10.64 -0.46 -46.65
N ASP A 532 11.74 -1.15 -46.95
CA ASP A 532 12.86 -0.60 -47.69
C ASP A 532 12.92 -1.18 -49.12
N ALA A 533 13.78 -0.58 -49.95
CA ALA A 533 14.03 -1.03 -51.32
C ALA A 533 14.61 -2.46 -51.44
N ASN A 534 14.90 -3.14 -50.32
CA ASN A 534 15.37 -4.52 -50.29
C ASN A 534 14.29 -5.51 -49.82
N ALA A 535 13.08 -5.02 -49.51
CA ALA A 535 12.03 -5.81 -48.86
C ALA A 535 12.51 -6.51 -47.57
N SER A 536 13.44 -5.87 -46.84
CA SER A 536 14.03 -6.41 -45.60
C SER A 536 13.26 -6.02 -44.33
N LYS A 537 12.25 -5.16 -44.48
CA LYS A 537 11.37 -4.64 -43.42
C LYS A 537 9.93 -5.02 -43.75
N TYR A 538 9.31 -5.85 -42.93
CA TYR A 538 7.89 -6.18 -43.07
C TYR A 538 7.31 -6.72 -41.76
N ILE A 539 6.00 -6.58 -41.61
CA ILE A 539 5.23 -7.24 -40.54
C ILE A 539 4.84 -8.64 -41.02
N THR A 540 4.81 -9.61 -40.11
CA THR A 540 4.20 -10.92 -40.35
C THR A 540 2.97 -11.05 -39.47
N ILE A 541 1.80 -11.24 -40.07
CA ILE A 541 0.57 -11.66 -39.37
C ILE A 541 0.50 -13.18 -39.45
N THR A 542 0.43 -13.86 -38.31
CA THR A 542 0.59 -15.32 -38.24
C THR A 542 -0.70 -16.11 -38.44
N ASP A 543 -1.84 -15.47 -38.24
CA ASP A 543 -3.15 -16.11 -38.09
C ASP A 543 -4.30 -15.23 -38.61
N ALA A 544 -4.05 -14.44 -39.65
CA ALA A 544 -5.11 -13.64 -40.26
C ALA A 544 -6.33 -14.53 -40.57
N ASN A 545 -7.52 -14.08 -40.16
CA ASN A 545 -8.80 -14.77 -40.30
C ASN A 545 -9.89 -13.88 -40.92
N ARG A 546 -11.03 -14.50 -41.26
CA ARG A 546 -12.19 -13.77 -41.78
C ARG A 546 -12.72 -12.82 -40.70
N GLY A 547 -12.88 -11.55 -41.05
CA GLY A 547 -13.35 -10.50 -40.15
C GLY A 547 -12.28 -9.47 -39.85
N ASP A 548 -11.01 -9.89 -39.86
CA ASP A 548 -9.86 -9.05 -39.58
C ASP A 548 -9.71 -7.90 -40.57
N LYS A 549 -9.14 -6.81 -40.08
CA LYS A 549 -8.96 -5.55 -40.78
C LYS A 549 -7.50 -5.17 -40.80
N ILE A 550 -6.95 -4.89 -41.98
CA ILE A 550 -5.56 -4.46 -42.15
C ILE A 550 -5.55 -3.06 -42.76
N SER A 551 -4.94 -2.10 -42.05
CA SER A 551 -4.64 -0.76 -42.56
C SER A 551 -3.15 -0.63 -42.83
N LEU A 552 -2.79 -0.24 -44.06
CA LEU A 552 -1.41 0.04 -44.47
C LEU A 552 -1.15 1.55 -44.61
N GLY A 553 -1.87 2.38 -43.84
CA GLY A 553 -1.70 3.83 -43.86
C GLY A 553 -2.71 4.53 -44.76
N SER A 554 -2.28 5.62 -45.44
CA SER A 554 -3.15 6.54 -46.19
C SER A 554 -4.23 5.83 -47.00
N ALA A 555 -5.40 6.50 -47.16
CA ALA A 555 -6.60 5.98 -47.84
C ALA A 555 -6.28 5.00 -48.99
N VAL A 556 -6.26 3.71 -48.68
CA VAL A 556 -6.06 2.63 -49.64
C VAL A 556 -7.22 2.69 -50.60
N ALA A 557 -6.92 2.91 -51.88
CA ALA A 557 -7.95 3.18 -52.88
C ALA A 557 -8.63 1.89 -53.36
N ASN A 558 -7.89 0.79 -53.42
CA ASN A 558 -8.35 -0.48 -53.98
C ASN A 558 -7.54 -1.68 -53.46
N PHE A 559 -8.08 -2.88 -53.63
CA PHE A 559 -7.41 -4.16 -53.38
C PHE A 559 -7.36 -5.00 -54.67
N VAL A 560 -6.18 -5.47 -55.05
CA VAL A 560 -5.94 -6.22 -56.29
C VAL A 560 -5.15 -7.50 -56.00
N LYS A 561 -5.67 -8.65 -56.41
CA LYS A 561 -4.93 -9.91 -56.39
C LYS A 561 -4.19 -10.11 -57.72
N ILE A 562 -2.88 -10.33 -57.64
CA ILE A 562 -2.06 -10.62 -58.82
C ILE A 562 -2.08 -12.13 -59.10
N ASP A 563 -1.89 -12.54 -60.35
CA ASP A 563 -1.77 -13.95 -60.71
C ASP A 563 -0.71 -14.65 -59.83
N GLN A 564 -1.07 -15.78 -59.23
CA GLN A 564 -0.21 -16.54 -58.32
C GLN A 564 1.13 -16.96 -58.96
N ASN A 565 1.20 -17.05 -60.29
CA ASN A 565 2.39 -17.44 -61.03
C ASN A 565 3.29 -16.25 -61.42
N ALA A 566 2.86 -15.00 -61.19
CA ALA A 566 3.58 -13.80 -61.63
C ALA A 566 4.98 -13.68 -61.00
N ALA A 567 5.17 -14.23 -59.80
CA ALA A 567 6.45 -14.26 -59.08
C ALA A 567 7.23 -15.58 -59.24
N ASN A 568 6.79 -16.50 -60.10
CA ASN A 568 7.40 -17.83 -60.22
C ASN A 568 8.87 -17.75 -60.69
N GLY A 569 9.73 -18.58 -60.09
CA GLY A 569 11.16 -18.68 -60.44
C GLY A 569 12.05 -17.52 -59.96
N LYS A 570 11.54 -16.61 -59.13
CA LYS A 570 12.33 -15.50 -58.56
C LYS A 570 13.13 -15.99 -57.34
N THR A 571 14.29 -15.36 -57.10
CA THR A 571 15.25 -15.88 -56.10
C THR A 571 15.09 -15.25 -54.72
N ASN A 572 14.48 -14.06 -54.65
CA ASN A 572 14.27 -13.33 -53.41
C ASN A 572 12.95 -12.55 -53.44
N LEU A 573 12.49 -12.14 -52.26
CA LEU A 573 11.19 -11.49 -52.07
C LEU A 573 11.04 -10.18 -52.86
N LYS A 574 12.11 -9.38 -52.93
CA LYS A 574 12.12 -8.15 -53.75
C LYS A 574 11.87 -8.44 -55.22
N GLU A 575 12.61 -9.39 -55.79
CA GLU A 575 12.44 -9.79 -57.20
C GLU A 575 11.05 -10.36 -57.48
N ALA A 576 10.49 -11.09 -56.51
CA ALA A 576 9.14 -11.64 -56.58
C ALA A 576 8.07 -10.54 -56.64
N ILE A 577 8.14 -9.56 -55.71
CA ILE A 577 7.20 -8.43 -55.66
C ILE A 577 7.29 -7.60 -56.94
N ASN A 578 8.51 -7.21 -57.34
CA ASN A 578 8.70 -6.40 -58.55
C ASN A 578 8.18 -7.13 -59.79
N ALA A 579 8.44 -8.43 -59.93
CA ALA A 579 7.93 -9.21 -61.06
C ALA A 579 6.39 -9.34 -61.06
N ALA A 580 5.78 -9.45 -59.88
CA ALA A 580 4.33 -9.48 -59.75
C ALA A 580 3.71 -8.14 -60.18
N LEU A 581 4.24 -7.02 -59.69
CA LEU A 581 3.80 -5.68 -60.10
C LEU A 581 4.06 -5.41 -61.59
N ASP A 582 5.20 -5.85 -62.13
CA ASP A 582 5.56 -5.76 -63.55
C ASP A 582 4.62 -6.55 -64.47
N SER A 583 3.99 -7.63 -63.97
CA SER A 583 3.01 -8.41 -64.73
C SER A 583 1.71 -7.64 -65.02
N LEU A 584 1.44 -6.58 -64.26
CA LEU A 584 0.29 -5.72 -64.45
C LEU A 584 0.55 -4.73 -65.59
N GLY A 585 -0.50 -4.36 -66.36
CA GLY A 585 -0.38 -3.31 -67.38
C GLY A 585 0.05 -1.96 -66.79
N SER A 586 -0.53 -1.61 -65.64
CA SER A 586 -0.23 -0.42 -64.82
C SER A 586 -0.45 -0.74 -63.34
N THR A 587 0.16 0.05 -62.46
CA THR A 587 -0.20 0.12 -61.04
C THR A 587 -0.76 1.51 -60.74
N ASP A 588 -1.67 1.58 -59.78
CA ASP A 588 -2.19 2.83 -59.23
C ASP A 588 -1.60 3.08 -57.85
N ALA A 589 -1.28 4.33 -57.55
CA ALA A 589 -0.78 4.75 -56.25
C ALA A 589 -1.81 4.46 -55.14
N ASN A 590 -1.33 4.11 -53.96
CA ASN A 590 -2.13 3.74 -52.78
C ASN A 590 -3.06 2.53 -53.00
N THR A 591 -2.73 1.64 -53.93
CA THR A 591 -3.43 0.37 -54.11
C THR A 591 -2.73 -0.74 -53.33
N MET A 592 -3.50 -1.61 -52.70
CA MET A 592 -2.98 -2.80 -52.03
C MET A 592 -3.00 -4.00 -52.98
N TYR A 593 -1.83 -4.58 -53.23
CA TYR A 593 -1.64 -5.74 -54.09
C TYR A 593 -1.34 -6.98 -53.25
N ALA A 594 -2.06 -8.08 -53.52
CA ALA A 594 -1.71 -9.39 -52.97
C ALA A 594 -0.78 -10.13 -53.94
N VAL A 595 0.37 -10.56 -53.44
CA VAL A 595 1.42 -11.28 -54.17
C VAL A 595 1.66 -12.63 -53.51
N TYR A 596 1.69 -13.70 -54.30
CA TYR A 596 2.05 -15.03 -53.83
C TYR A 596 3.51 -15.34 -54.14
N TYR A 597 4.28 -15.73 -53.12
CA TYR A 597 5.69 -16.12 -53.28
C TYR A 597 6.10 -17.15 -52.23
N ASN A 598 6.78 -18.21 -52.66
CA ASN A 598 7.35 -19.23 -51.78
C ASN A 598 6.36 -19.80 -50.74
N ASN A 599 5.14 -20.12 -51.19
CA ASN A 599 4.03 -20.64 -50.39
C ASN A 599 3.49 -19.70 -49.32
N GLU A 600 3.68 -18.39 -49.50
CA GLU A 600 3.23 -17.36 -48.59
C GLU A 600 2.55 -16.23 -49.37
N THR A 601 1.63 -15.54 -48.70
CA THR A 601 0.95 -14.38 -49.28
C THR A 601 1.52 -13.09 -48.69
N TYR A 602 1.74 -12.11 -49.56
CA TYR A 602 2.26 -10.80 -49.19
C TYR A 602 1.28 -9.72 -49.67
N LEU A 603 1.02 -8.75 -48.80
CA LEU A 603 0.31 -7.52 -49.14
C LEU A 603 1.34 -6.40 -49.34
N VAL A 604 1.29 -5.76 -50.50
CA VAL A 604 2.15 -4.64 -50.87
C VAL A 604 1.28 -3.44 -51.14
N ARG A 605 1.50 -2.33 -50.43
CA ARG A 605 0.94 -1.04 -50.81
C ARG A 605 2.00 -0.25 -51.56
N ASP A 606 1.77 -0.06 -52.85
CA ASP A 606 2.56 0.82 -53.73
C ASP A 606 2.09 2.27 -53.52
N VAL A 607 2.96 3.14 -53.01
CA VAL A 607 2.57 4.52 -52.69
C VAL A 607 2.70 5.50 -53.86
N ASP A 608 3.44 5.14 -54.91
CA ASP A 608 3.84 6.07 -55.98
C ASP A 608 3.57 5.57 -57.40
N ALA A 609 2.84 4.45 -57.55
CA ALA A 609 2.54 3.79 -58.81
C ALA A 609 3.79 3.27 -59.54
N ASN A 610 4.91 3.10 -58.84
CA ASN A 610 6.10 2.48 -59.39
C ASN A 610 6.00 0.97 -59.19
N LYS A 611 6.24 0.21 -60.26
CA LYS A 611 6.22 -1.26 -60.25
C LYS A 611 7.40 -1.90 -59.52
N THR A 612 7.97 -1.19 -58.54
CA THR A 612 9.14 -1.60 -57.77
C THR A 612 8.96 -1.25 -56.31
N VAL A 613 9.27 -2.19 -55.41
CA VAL A 613 9.29 -1.91 -53.98
C VAL A 613 10.33 -0.83 -53.65
N SER A 614 9.89 0.19 -52.92
CA SER A 614 10.63 1.42 -52.64
C SER A 614 10.54 1.81 -51.17
N ASN A 615 11.27 2.87 -50.80
CA ASN A 615 11.16 3.44 -49.46
C ASN A 615 9.84 4.20 -49.35
N GLY A 616 8.95 3.76 -48.46
CA GLY A 616 7.64 4.38 -48.26
C GLY A 616 6.48 3.43 -48.55
N ASP A 617 6.70 2.40 -49.35
CA ASP A 617 5.75 1.30 -49.50
C ASP A 617 5.52 0.57 -48.18
N ASN A 618 4.42 -0.17 -48.06
CA ASN A 618 4.18 -1.07 -46.94
C ASN A 618 4.26 -2.52 -47.43
N LEU A 619 4.83 -3.40 -46.60
CA LEU A 619 4.94 -4.82 -46.88
C LEU A 619 4.50 -5.62 -45.66
N VAL A 620 3.53 -6.51 -45.86
CA VAL A 620 3.00 -7.40 -44.83
C VAL A 620 2.97 -8.82 -45.37
N LYS A 621 3.50 -9.78 -44.59
CA LYS A 621 3.35 -11.20 -44.83
C LYS A 621 2.12 -11.70 -44.08
N LEU A 622 1.26 -12.44 -44.76
CA LEU A 622 0.18 -13.23 -44.16
C LEU A 622 0.63 -14.68 -44.13
N ALA A 623 1.13 -15.14 -42.99
CA ALA A 623 1.71 -16.48 -42.87
C ALA A 623 0.64 -17.56 -42.83
N GLY A 624 0.96 -18.75 -43.37
CA GLY A 624 0.09 -19.92 -43.28
C GLY A 624 -1.07 -19.96 -44.29
N LEU A 625 -1.22 -18.92 -45.12
CA LEU A 625 -2.19 -18.90 -46.21
C LEU A 625 -1.71 -19.72 -47.41
N SER A 626 -1.98 -21.02 -47.35
CA SER A 626 -1.65 -21.98 -48.41
C SER A 626 -2.60 -21.91 -49.63
N ASN A 627 -3.74 -21.23 -49.52
CA ASN A 627 -4.73 -21.14 -50.58
C ASN A 627 -4.96 -19.69 -51.02
N PHE A 628 -3.99 -19.15 -51.77
CA PHE A 628 -4.02 -17.78 -52.28
C PHE A 628 -5.33 -17.45 -53.01
N ASP A 629 -5.98 -18.43 -53.66
CA ASP A 629 -7.24 -18.25 -54.38
C ASP A 629 -8.42 -17.88 -53.46
N LEU A 630 -8.42 -18.38 -52.20
CA LEU A 630 -9.50 -18.10 -51.24
C LEU A 630 -9.40 -16.73 -50.58
N LEU A 631 -8.21 -16.11 -50.53
CA LEU A 631 -8.05 -14.78 -49.98
C LEU A 631 -8.96 -13.79 -50.71
N ASN A 632 -9.89 -13.15 -50.01
CA ASN A 632 -10.71 -12.09 -50.58
C ASN A 632 -11.00 -11.04 -49.51
N GLY A 633 -11.06 -9.77 -49.90
CA GLY A 633 -11.33 -8.68 -48.97
C GLY A 633 -11.92 -7.46 -49.64
N ASN A 634 -12.59 -6.64 -48.83
CA ASN A 634 -13.19 -5.40 -49.26
C ASN A 634 -12.43 -4.23 -48.66
N ILE A 635 -12.23 -3.18 -49.44
CA ILE A 635 -11.81 -1.89 -48.88
C ILE A 635 -13.03 -1.26 -48.21
N ILE A 636 -12.92 -1.01 -46.91
CA ILE A 636 -13.94 -0.32 -46.11
C ILE A 636 -13.35 0.97 -45.52
N THR A 637 -14.21 1.91 -45.18
CA THR A 637 -13.83 3.15 -44.50
C THR A 637 -14.56 3.24 -43.17
N GLU A 638 -13.81 3.34 -42.09
CA GLU A 638 -14.32 3.46 -40.72
C GLU A 638 -13.51 4.54 -39.99
N GLY A 639 -14.18 5.45 -39.28
CA GLY A 639 -13.49 6.50 -38.50
C GLY A 639 -12.62 7.48 -39.31
N GLY A 640 -12.67 7.44 -40.65
CA GLY A 640 -11.81 8.22 -41.54
C GLY A 640 -10.60 7.46 -42.09
N ASP A 641 -10.35 6.25 -41.59
CA ASP A 641 -9.30 5.35 -42.06
C ASP A 641 -9.85 4.27 -43.01
N THR A 642 -8.99 3.76 -43.89
CA THR A 642 -9.32 2.68 -44.83
C THR A 642 -8.69 1.37 -44.44
N TYR A 643 -9.45 0.29 -44.53
CA TYR A 643 -9.02 -1.05 -44.15
C TYR A 643 -9.32 -2.04 -45.27
N LEU A 644 -8.41 -2.99 -45.49
CA LEU A 644 -8.76 -4.25 -46.12
C LEU A 644 -9.44 -5.12 -45.05
N GLN A 645 -10.75 -5.31 -45.15
CA GLN A 645 -11.46 -6.30 -44.34
C GLN A 645 -11.44 -7.65 -45.05
N ILE A 646 -10.89 -8.67 -44.39
CA ILE A 646 -10.82 -10.01 -44.94
C ILE A 646 -12.21 -10.66 -44.88
N THR A 647 -12.73 -11.06 -46.03
CA THR A 647 -14.07 -11.66 -46.18
C THR A 647 -14.03 -13.16 -46.36
N HIS A 648 -12.94 -13.71 -46.91
CA HIS A 648 -12.72 -15.13 -47.11
C HIS A 648 -11.21 -15.43 -47.09
N MET A 649 -10.83 -16.59 -46.53
CA MET A 649 -9.48 -17.18 -46.56
C MET A 649 -9.54 -18.70 -46.60
#